data_AF-A0A0E0LYC2-F1
#
_entry.id   AF-A0A0E0LYC2-F1
#
_cell.length_a   1.000
_cell.length_b   1.000
_cell.length_c   1.000
_cell.angle_alpha   90.00
_cell.angle_beta   90.00
_cell.angle_gamma   90.00
#
_symmetry.space_group_name_H-M   'P 1'
#
loop_
_entity.id
_entity.type
_entity.pdbx_description
1 polymer ?
#
loop_
_entity_poly.entity_id
_entity_poly.type
_entity_poly.pdbx_seq_one_letter_code
_entity_poly.pdbx_strand_id
1 'polypeptide(L)'
;MAGTISRIRLENFMCHSSLHIELGQHVNFITGQNGSGKSAILTALCIAFGSRAKSTQRASALKDFIKTGCSYAAIIVDINNQGEDAFKPEVYGDLVRLERRITESRRKVAHRKDDLIEIIEHFNIDVENPCVIMSQDKSREFLHSGNNKDKFKATLLQHVNDLLLAIRELLDNADSVVQELEKSIKPAMRELDELQQKIKNMEHIEEIAHEIDNLKKKLAWSWVYDVDRQIEEQTVKLLKLKERIPACQEKIDGNAAMIVKLKEELTDKEINARSLVEKSREVTMMKEKLEDDIAQAVALKIELEREHVRGTNVLKNMNNRVKQLQKQIHDFRVQYIQYTQDESSKAENDMCEIQQEINSLHSNVTRLKEEERGLHETQMGIVKSIQNMETEIVENRKKITQLKTHIRDLQQRQSDKVSTFGGQRVRNLLKSIERQERRFNIPPLGPIGVHVKLASESWSFAVECALGRLLDAFIVSCHRDSVILRECAKEVNYHNLQIIIYDFAKPRLNIPDHLLPSTTHPTVLSVIHSENPTVLNVLVDQGSAERTVLVRDYEVGRSVAFDNRIQNLKDVYTSDGYKMFSRGPVQTILPPHRKGNAGRLCTSLGEKIAEMESEIADMERIISQRTRNMKNPNDKREDIELKINNLKRKRVEEERLLESKKVQLDDIRKTSADINRVTLSDTSELEAEMMQVEVDIEQKELLVQKINLRLTKALQDENDRRACYKEFIDGVYREVGPSNVLELEIERVKDKLQTAEQGKAYYEGIMENKVLPDIKIAEAEFEDLQKLRQESFMKASIICSESDVETLGGVAGSSPEQLSATINKLELRFHKESSRYTESIDGLRALHIKKKEKIKDKQQLYEGFRDKLNSCQKALDMRWKKFQRNAALLKRQLTWLFNEHLGKKGISGFINVDYKERLLSVELTMPQDASRDTITDTRGLSGGERSFSTLCFTLALHGMTEAPFRAMDEFDVFMDAVSRKISLDTLVDFAVTQGSQWIFITPHDISMVQPGDRIKKQQMAAPRG
;
A
#
# COMPACT_ATOMS: atom_id res chain seq x y z
N MET A 1 34.16 -9.26 -51.43
CA MET A 1 33.83 -9.88 -50.14
C MET A 1 34.93 -9.53 -49.14
N ALA A 2 34.57 -8.79 -48.09
CA ALA A 2 35.49 -8.47 -47.02
C ALA A 2 35.82 -9.74 -46.20
N GLY A 3 37.02 -9.83 -45.63
CA GLY A 3 37.48 -10.96 -44.81
C GLY A 3 38.12 -12.13 -45.58
N THR A 4 38.09 -12.14 -46.92
CA THR A 4 38.74 -13.18 -47.75
C THR A 4 40.25 -12.98 -47.81
N ILE A 5 41.04 -14.06 -47.93
CA ILE A 5 42.50 -13.97 -47.99
C ILE A 5 42.93 -13.75 -49.44
N SER A 6 43.66 -12.67 -49.73
CA SER A 6 44.19 -12.42 -51.08
C SER A 6 45.56 -13.05 -51.28
N ARG A 7 46.43 -12.97 -50.27
CA ARG A 7 47.82 -13.42 -50.38
C ARG A 7 48.35 -13.97 -49.07
N ILE A 8 49.17 -15.03 -49.19
CA ILE A 8 49.94 -15.60 -48.09
C ILE A 8 51.42 -15.56 -48.48
N ARG A 9 52.27 -15.06 -47.59
CA ARG A 9 53.73 -15.07 -47.72
C ARG A 9 54.35 -15.65 -46.45
N LEU A 10 55.18 -16.68 -46.63
CA LEU A 10 55.90 -17.34 -45.55
C LEU A 10 57.40 -17.15 -45.76
N GLU A 11 58.12 -16.80 -44.71
CA GLU A 11 59.58 -16.67 -44.72
C GLU A 11 60.18 -17.50 -43.59
N ASN A 12 61.15 -18.35 -43.94
CA ASN A 12 61.85 -19.25 -43.00
C ASN A 12 60.91 -20.03 -42.08
N PHE A 13 59.77 -20.47 -42.63
CA PHE A 13 58.70 -21.13 -41.89
C PHE A 13 58.61 -22.61 -42.30
N MET A 14 58.79 -23.51 -41.33
CA MET A 14 58.87 -24.96 -41.53
C MET A 14 59.89 -25.35 -42.60
N CYS A 15 59.46 -25.95 -43.73
CA CYS A 15 60.35 -26.34 -44.83
C CYS A 15 60.62 -25.19 -45.84
N HIS A 16 59.88 -24.08 -45.75
CA HIS A 16 59.92 -23.01 -46.75
C HIS A 16 60.89 -21.89 -46.36
N SER A 17 61.87 -21.59 -47.22
CA SER A 17 62.70 -20.38 -47.06
C SER A 17 61.94 -19.12 -47.46
N SER A 18 61.23 -19.18 -48.59
CA SER A 18 60.29 -18.16 -49.03
C SER A 18 59.20 -18.86 -49.85
N LEU A 19 57.95 -18.71 -49.41
CA LEU A 19 56.78 -19.21 -50.13
C LEU A 19 55.81 -18.04 -50.34
N HIS A 20 55.31 -17.90 -51.56
CA HIS A 20 54.35 -16.88 -51.91
C HIS A 20 53.21 -17.50 -52.70
N ILE A 21 51.98 -17.33 -52.19
CA ILE A 21 50.76 -17.86 -52.80
C ILE A 21 49.73 -16.74 -52.89
N GLU A 22 49.09 -16.63 -54.04
CA GLU A 22 47.99 -15.70 -54.29
C GLU A 22 46.69 -16.47 -54.44
N LEU A 23 45.68 -16.12 -53.68
CA LEU A 23 44.38 -16.80 -53.68
C LEU A 23 43.36 -15.98 -54.47
N GLY A 24 42.55 -16.64 -55.28
CA GLY A 24 41.35 -16.09 -55.90
C GLY A 24 40.19 -15.98 -54.91
N GLN A 25 39.16 -15.22 -55.27
CA GLN A 25 38.06 -14.87 -54.37
C GLN A 25 37.11 -16.04 -54.02
N HIS A 26 37.13 -17.11 -54.80
CA HIS A 26 36.21 -18.25 -54.67
C HIS A 26 37.02 -19.55 -54.39
N VAL A 27 37.05 -20.50 -55.33
CA VAL A 27 37.68 -21.81 -55.11
C VAL A 27 39.16 -21.79 -55.47
N ASN A 28 40.01 -22.26 -54.58
CA ASN A 28 41.45 -22.35 -54.73
C ASN A 28 41.92 -23.78 -54.49
N PHE A 29 42.57 -24.38 -55.48
CA PHE A 29 43.21 -25.69 -55.35
C PHE A 29 44.72 -25.54 -55.30
N ILE A 30 45.35 -26.12 -54.27
CA ILE A 30 46.80 -26.16 -54.08
C ILE A 30 47.25 -27.62 -54.13
N THR A 31 47.90 -28.01 -55.22
CA THR A 31 48.39 -29.37 -55.44
C THR A 31 49.90 -29.46 -55.31
N GLY A 32 50.44 -30.68 -55.15
CA GLY A 32 51.89 -30.92 -55.14
C GLY A 32 52.21 -32.32 -54.61
N GLN A 33 53.44 -32.80 -54.79
CA GLN A 33 53.84 -34.12 -54.28
C GLN A 33 53.88 -34.14 -52.74
N ASN A 34 53.81 -35.32 -52.12
CA ASN A 34 54.00 -35.45 -50.68
C ASN A 34 55.38 -34.93 -50.28
N GLY A 35 55.46 -34.21 -49.15
CA GLY A 35 56.71 -33.58 -48.69
C GLY A 35 57.00 -32.18 -49.25
N SER A 36 56.24 -31.67 -50.24
CA SER A 36 56.39 -30.29 -50.77
C SER A 36 56.00 -29.17 -49.79
N GLY A 37 55.55 -29.51 -48.57
CA GLY A 37 55.23 -28.52 -47.53
C GLY A 37 53.88 -27.84 -47.68
N LYS A 38 52.91 -28.46 -48.36
CA LYS A 38 51.56 -27.89 -48.61
C LYS A 38 50.80 -27.55 -47.32
N SER A 39 50.81 -28.46 -46.35
CA SER A 39 50.16 -28.26 -45.04
C SER A 39 50.76 -27.12 -44.20
N ALA A 40 51.93 -26.60 -44.58
CA ALA A 40 52.50 -25.42 -43.93
C ALA A 40 51.64 -24.18 -44.15
N ILE A 41 50.87 -24.11 -45.24
CA ILE A 41 49.98 -22.98 -45.56
C ILE A 41 48.84 -22.90 -44.54
N LEU A 42 48.16 -24.02 -44.28
CA LEU A 42 47.11 -24.11 -43.26
C LEU A 42 47.64 -23.84 -41.86
N THR A 43 48.80 -24.41 -41.54
CA THR A 43 49.48 -24.19 -40.27
C THR A 43 49.80 -22.71 -40.09
N ALA A 44 50.28 -22.04 -41.13
CA ALA A 44 50.57 -20.62 -41.10
C ALA A 44 49.31 -19.76 -40.91
N LEU A 45 48.18 -20.12 -41.53
CA LEU A 45 46.90 -19.43 -41.32
C LEU A 45 46.44 -19.54 -39.86
N CYS A 46 46.43 -20.73 -39.27
CA CYS A 46 46.09 -20.92 -37.85
C CYS A 46 46.97 -20.03 -36.95
N ILE A 47 48.29 -20.02 -37.19
CA ILE A 47 49.21 -19.20 -36.40
C ILE A 47 49.01 -17.70 -36.69
N ALA A 48 48.75 -17.26 -37.91
CA ALA A 48 48.50 -15.86 -38.24
C ALA A 48 47.29 -15.31 -37.46
N PHE A 49 46.20 -16.08 -37.39
CA PHE A 49 44.96 -15.72 -36.70
C PHE A 49 44.94 -16.06 -35.20
N GLY A 50 46.09 -16.32 -34.58
CA GLY A 50 46.17 -16.36 -33.11
C GLY A 50 46.17 -17.75 -32.47
N SER A 51 46.06 -18.85 -33.21
CA SER A 51 46.06 -20.20 -32.62
C SER A 51 47.35 -20.51 -31.83
N ARG A 52 47.21 -21.40 -30.84
CA ARG A 52 48.34 -21.91 -30.05
C ARG A 52 49.13 -22.92 -30.89
N ALA A 53 50.45 -23.00 -30.69
CA ALA A 53 51.28 -23.99 -31.40
C ALA A 53 50.76 -25.43 -31.20
N LYS A 54 50.46 -25.80 -29.94
CA LYS A 54 49.89 -27.12 -29.61
C LYS A 54 48.58 -27.43 -30.33
N SER A 55 47.70 -26.45 -30.57
CA SER A 55 46.41 -26.70 -31.24
C SER A 55 46.52 -26.95 -32.74
N THR A 56 47.70 -26.73 -33.33
CA THR A 56 47.98 -27.10 -34.71
C THR A 56 48.46 -28.56 -34.88
N GLN A 57 48.75 -29.27 -33.78
CA GLN A 57 49.26 -30.66 -33.76
C GLN A 57 50.60 -30.90 -34.51
N ARG A 58 51.21 -29.85 -35.07
CA ARG A 58 52.49 -29.94 -35.82
C ARG A 58 53.71 -29.52 -35.01
N ALA A 59 53.53 -28.76 -33.92
CA ALA A 59 54.61 -28.25 -33.08
C ALA A 59 54.17 -28.08 -31.63
N SER A 60 55.11 -28.18 -30.69
CA SER A 60 54.85 -27.99 -29.27
C SER A 60 54.93 -26.51 -28.85
N ALA A 61 55.83 -25.76 -29.50
CA ALA A 61 56.08 -24.35 -29.27
C ALA A 61 56.20 -23.59 -30.60
N LEU A 62 55.94 -22.27 -30.58
CA LEU A 62 56.00 -21.45 -31.79
C LEU A 62 57.40 -21.43 -32.44
N LYS A 63 58.46 -21.56 -31.64
CA LYS A 63 59.85 -21.61 -32.12
C LYS A 63 60.11 -22.82 -33.02
N ASP A 64 59.37 -23.91 -32.84
CA ASP A 64 59.54 -25.15 -33.60
C ASP A 64 59.05 -24.98 -35.06
N PHE A 65 58.35 -23.89 -35.37
CA PHE A 65 57.98 -23.54 -36.75
C PHE A 65 59.06 -22.78 -37.51
N ILE A 66 60.15 -22.38 -36.84
CA ILE A 66 61.28 -21.73 -37.51
C ILE A 66 62.03 -22.80 -38.31
N LYS A 67 62.28 -22.53 -39.59
CA LYS A 67 63.06 -23.42 -40.46
C LYS A 67 64.43 -23.69 -39.83
N THR A 68 64.86 -24.95 -39.84
CA THR A 68 66.16 -25.36 -39.29
C THR A 68 67.29 -24.54 -39.91
N GLY A 69 68.16 -23.97 -39.06
CA GLY A 69 69.25 -23.08 -39.47
C GLY A 69 68.89 -21.60 -39.63
N CYS A 70 67.63 -21.20 -39.35
CA CYS A 70 67.19 -19.80 -39.39
C CYS A 70 66.92 -19.25 -37.98
N SER A 71 67.06 -17.93 -37.78
CA SER A 71 66.86 -17.26 -36.49
C SER A 71 65.45 -16.68 -36.27
N TYR A 72 64.64 -16.64 -37.33
CA TYR A 72 63.27 -16.16 -37.29
C TYR A 72 62.41 -16.83 -38.36
N ALA A 73 61.09 -16.78 -38.17
CA ALA A 73 60.10 -17.05 -39.21
C ALA A 73 59.11 -15.88 -39.28
N ALA A 74 58.61 -15.56 -40.48
CA ALA A 74 57.58 -14.55 -40.67
C ALA A 74 56.40 -15.12 -41.48
N ILE A 75 55.19 -14.79 -41.02
CA ILE A 75 53.94 -15.14 -41.67
C ILE A 75 53.23 -13.83 -41.99
N ILE A 76 52.93 -13.60 -43.26
CA ILE A 76 52.22 -12.41 -43.73
C ILE A 76 50.97 -12.88 -44.47
N VAL A 77 49.81 -12.41 -44.03
CA VAL A 77 48.50 -12.71 -44.61
C VAL A 77 47.82 -11.40 -44.96
N ASP A 78 47.53 -11.20 -46.25
CA ASP A 78 46.77 -10.05 -46.72
C ASP A 78 45.29 -10.44 -46.83
N ILE A 79 44.42 -9.68 -46.18
CA ILE A 79 42.96 -9.89 -46.10
C ILE A 79 42.27 -8.77 -46.87
N ASN A 80 41.35 -9.12 -47.75
CA ASN A 80 40.53 -8.16 -48.49
C ASN A 80 39.58 -7.40 -47.55
N ASN A 81 39.59 -6.08 -47.64
CA ASN A 81 38.82 -5.17 -46.79
C ASN A 81 37.93 -4.22 -47.62
N GLN A 82 37.25 -4.78 -48.62
CA GLN A 82 36.40 -4.04 -49.55
C GLN A 82 34.94 -4.51 -49.47
N GLY A 83 34.00 -3.58 -49.58
CA GLY A 83 32.55 -3.83 -49.53
C GLY A 83 31.88 -3.20 -48.31
N GLU A 84 30.58 -3.45 -48.14
CA GLU A 84 29.79 -2.89 -47.03
C GLU A 84 30.28 -3.38 -45.65
N ASP A 85 30.87 -4.57 -45.59
CA ASP A 85 31.38 -5.19 -44.36
C ASP A 85 32.88 -4.90 -44.08
N ALA A 86 33.46 -3.84 -44.68
CA ALA A 86 34.86 -3.49 -44.46
C ALA A 86 35.15 -3.10 -42.99
N PHE A 87 36.20 -3.66 -42.42
CA PHE A 87 36.70 -3.33 -41.08
C PHE A 87 37.50 -2.03 -41.10
N LYS A 88 37.00 -0.99 -40.45
CA LYS A 88 37.67 0.32 -40.27
C LYS A 88 38.41 0.77 -41.56
N PRO A 89 37.70 0.96 -42.69
CA PRO A 89 38.32 1.23 -43.98
C PRO A 89 39.15 2.52 -43.98
N GLU A 90 38.82 3.49 -43.12
CA GLU A 90 39.60 4.72 -42.92
C GLU A 90 41.00 4.47 -42.34
N VAL A 91 41.20 3.37 -41.60
CA VAL A 91 42.45 3.03 -40.91
C VAL A 91 43.29 2.04 -41.71
N TYR A 92 42.66 0.98 -42.24
CA TYR A 92 43.34 -0.12 -42.90
C TYR A 92 43.26 -0.08 -44.44
N GLY A 93 42.44 0.81 -45.01
CA GLY A 93 42.19 0.86 -46.44
C GLY A 93 41.56 -0.44 -46.98
N ASP A 94 41.82 -0.72 -48.25
CA ASP A 94 41.23 -1.85 -48.98
C ASP A 94 41.80 -3.23 -48.62
N LEU A 95 42.93 -3.28 -47.89
CA LEU A 95 43.65 -4.51 -47.57
C LEU A 95 44.21 -4.46 -46.14
N VAL A 96 43.78 -5.40 -45.30
CA VAL A 96 44.32 -5.58 -43.94
C VAL A 96 45.49 -6.56 -44.01
N ARG A 97 46.71 -6.08 -43.75
CA ARG A 97 47.91 -6.92 -43.68
C ARG A 97 48.17 -7.39 -42.25
N LEU A 98 48.07 -8.70 -42.03
CA LEU A 98 48.46 -9.36 -40.78
C LEU A 98 49.88 -9.91 -40.90
N GLU A 99 50.81 -9.37 -40.11
CA GLU A 99 52.18 -9.87 -40.02
C GLU A 99 52.46 -10.43 -38.62
N ARG A 100 52.91 -11.70 -38.58
CA ARG A 100 53.33 -12.38 -37.37
C ARG A 100 54.77 -12.87 -37.51
N ARG A 101 55.66 -12.28 -36.70
CA ARG A 101 57.08 -12.63 -36.66
C ARG A 101 57.41 -13.47 -35.42
N ILE A 102 57.99 -14.64 -35.65
CA ILE A 102 58.41 -15.60 -34.64
C ILE A 102 59.93 -15.53 -34.51
N THR A 103 60.44 -15.28 -33.31
CA THR A 103 61.88 -15.32 -32.98
C THR A 103 62.12 -16.19 -31.75
N GLU A 104 63.36 -16.61 -31.52
CA GLU A 104 63.73 -17.53 -30.43
C GLU A 104 63.42 -16.99 -29.03
N SER A 105 63.46 -15.66 -28.83
CA SER A 105 63.40 -15.04 -27.49
C SER A 105 62.29 -14.00 -27.30
N ARG A 106 61.63 -13.49 -28.36
CA ARG A 106 60.49 -12.55 -28.22
C ARG A 106 59.44 -12.73 -29.32
N ARG A 107 58.16 -12.70 -28.93
CA ARG A 107 57.03 -12.55 -29.86
C ARG A 107 56.86 -11.06 -30.14
N LYS A 108 56.97 -10.62 -31.39
CA LYS A 108 56.50 -9.28 -31.80
C LYS A 108 55.38 -9.49 -32.81
N VAL A 109 54.16 -9.19 -32.38
CA VAL A 109 52.99 -9.03 -33.25
C VAL A 109 52.97 -7.55 -33.64
N ALA A 110 52.86 -7.23 -34.93
CA ALA A 110 52.88 -5.84 -35.41
C ALA A 110 51.63 -5.06 -34.97
N HIS A 111 50.50 -5.76 -34.76
CA HIS A 111 49.24 -5.22 -34.25
C HIS A 111 49.07 -5.45 -32.76
N ARG A 112 48.29 -4.60 -32.06
CA ARG A 112 47.92 -4.88 -30.67
C ARG A 112 47.10 -6.16 -30.62
N LYS A 113 47.22 -6.93 -29.55
CA LYS A 113 46.47 -8.18 -29.36
C LYS A 113 44.95 -7.92 -29.48
N ASP A 114 44.51 -6.76 -29.01
CA ASP A 114 43.10 -6.35 -29.05
C ASP A 114 42.62 -6.07 -30.48
N ASP A 115 43.45 -5.42 -31.32
CA ASP A 115 43.13 -5.18 -32.73
C ASP A 115 42.98 -6.50 -33.51
N LEU A 116 43.82 -7.49 -33.22
CA LEU A 116 43.71 -8.83 -33.82
C LEU A 116 42.41 -9.53 -33.40
N ILE A 117 42.02 -9.42 -32.13
CA ILE A 117 40.75 -9.98 -31.63
C ILE A 117 39.58 -9.28 -32.34
N GLU A 118 39.62 -7.96 -32.46
CA GLU A 118 38.58 -7.18 -33.13
C GLU A 118 38.44 -7.53 -34.62
N ILE A 119 39.56 -7.73 -35.33
CA ILE A 119 39.57 -8.18 -36.74
C ILE A 119 38.96 -9.58 -36.86
N ILE A 120 39.33 -10.50 -35.96
CA ILE A 120 38.82 -11.88 -35.95
C ILE A 120 37.31 -11.90 -35.66
N GLU A 121 36.85 -11.12 -34.68
CA GLU A 121 35.43 -11.00 -34.32
C GLU A 121 34.62 -10.33 -35.43
N HIS A 122 35.13 -9.25 -36.02
CA HIS A 122 34.45 -8.52 -37.10
C HIS A 122 34.25 -9.38 -38.35
N PHE A 123 35.27 -10.13 -38.78
CA PHE A 123 35.16 -11.01 -39.94
C PHE A 123 34.67 -12.42 -39.62
N ASN A 124 34.36 -12.73 -38.35
CA ASN A 124 33.93 -14.05 -37.89
C ASN A 124 34.90 -15.19 -38.28
N ILE A 125 36.20 -15.00 -38.01
CA ILE A 125 37.28 -15.95 -38.39
C ILE A 125 37.63 -16.87 -37.20
N ASP A 126 36.96 -18.02 -37.08
CA ASP A 126 37.32 -19.03 -36.07
C ASP A 126 38.20 -20.14 -36.66
N VAL A 127 39.53 -19.96 -36.60
CA VAL A 127 40.50 -20.96 -37.06
C VAL A 127 40.62 -22.20 -36.18
N GLU A 128 40.07 -22.18 -34.96
CA GLU A 128 40.06 -23.36 -34.08
C GLU A 128 38.90 -24.30 -34.43
N ASN A 129 37.80 -23.76 -34.99
CA ASN A 129 36.67 -24.53 -35.49
C ASN A 129 37.08 -25.45 -36.66
N PRO A 130 36.89 -26.79 -36.54
CA PRO A 130 37.15 -27.74 -37.62
C PRO A 130 36.35 -27.48 -38.90
N CYS A 131 35.23 -26.77 -38.82
CA CYS A 131 34.39 -26.37 -39.96
C CYS A 131 34.90 -25.09 -40.67
N VAL A 132 36.03 -24.53 -40.26
CA VAL A 132 36.68 -23.39 -40.93
C VAL A 132 38.05 -23.81 -41.43
N ILE A 133 38.84 -24.46 -40.57
CA ILE A 133 40.12 -25.08 -40.94
C ILE A 133 40.10 -26.56 -40.55
N MET A 134 40.02 -27.41 -41.59
CA MET A 134 40.07 -28.86 -41.44
C MET A 134 41.44 -29.38 -41.86
N SER A 135 42.30 -29.68 -40.88
CA SER A 135 43.56 -30.40 -41.12
C SER A 135 43.34 -31.90 -41.20
N GLN A 136 44.30 -32.63 -41.77
CA GLN A 136 44.29 -34.08 -41.87
C GLN A 136 44.10 -34.78 -40.51
N ASP A 137 44.79 -34.31 -39.48
CA ASP A 137 44.74 -34.92 -38.14
C ASP A 137 43.44 -34.52 -37.40
N LYS A 138 42.97 -33.27 -37.56
CA LYS A 138 41.69 -32.81 -37.01
C LYS A 138 40.50 -33.54 -37.62
N SER A 139 40.51 -33.83 -38.92
CA SER A 139 39.42 -34.58 -39.57
C SER A 139 39.33 -36.01 -39.03
N ARG A 140 40.48 -36.65 -38.76
CA ARG A 140 40.55 -37.98 -38.15
C ARG A 140 40.00 -37.98 -36.73
N GLU A 141 40.40 -37.01 -35.91
CA GLU A 141 39.93 -36.89 -34.52
C GLU A 141 38.45 -36.52 -34.43
N PHE A 142 37.99 -35.58 -35.25
CA PHE A 142 36.63 -35.02 -35.19
C PHE A 142 35.52 -36.07 -35.38
N LEU A 143 35.80 -37.16 -36.13
CA LEU A 143 34.79 -38.17 -36.46
C LEU A 143 35.11 -39.60 -36.01
N HIS A 144 36.39 -40.01 -35.96
CA HIS A 144 36.76 -41.41 -35.66
C HIS A 144 37.05 -41.70 -34.18
N SER A 145 37.49 -40.69 -33.42
CA SER A 145 37.72 -40.75 -31.97
C SER A 145 36.96 -39.66 -31.20
N GLY A 146 36.21 -38.81 -31.91
CA GLY A 146 35.67 -37.57 -31.40
C GLY A 146 34.62 -37.79 -30.32
N ASN A 147 34.94 -37.30 -29.12
CA ASN A 147 34.00 -37.13 -28.03
C ASN A 147 32.74 -36.43 -28.60
N ASN A 148 31.54 -37.00 -28.42
CA ASN A 148 30.30 -36.42 -28.98
C ASN A 148 30.08 -34.94 -28.58
N LYS A 149 30.79 -34.48 -27.54
CA LYS A 149 30.91 -33.09 -27.11
C LYS A 149 31.62 -32.16 -28.11
N ASP A 150 32.67 -32.61 -28.78
CA ASP A 150 33.42 -31.80 -29.74
C ASP A 150 32.61 -31.56 -31.02
N LYS A 151 31.83 -32.56 -31.44
CA LYS A 151 30.86 -32.45 -32.54
C LYS A 151 29.74 -31.46 -32.21
N PHE A 152 29.29 -31.43 -30.96
CA PHE A 152 28.31 -30.44 -30.50
C PHE A 152 28.89 -29.02 -30.48
N LYS A 153 30.15 -28.84 -30.06
CA LYS A 153 30.84 -27.54 -30.03
C LYS A 153 30.92 -26.89 -31.41
N ALA A 154 31.10 -27.68 -32.47
CA ALA A 154 31.16 -27.21 -33.86
C ALA A 154 29.86 -26.55 -34.36
N THR A 155 28.72 -26.78 -33.70
CA THR A 155 27.41 -26.18 -34.07
C THR A 155 27.21 -24.74 -33.57
N LEU A 156 28.19 -24.17 -32.84
CA LEU A 156 28.12 -22.84 -32.17
C LEU A 156 26.99 -22.68 -31.13
N LEU A 157 26.09 -23.66 -30.99
CA LEU A 157 25.00 -23.68 -30.00
C LEU A 157 25.53 -23.65 -28.56
N GLN A 158 26.67 -24.29 -28.33
CA GLN A 158 27.36 -24.29 -27.03
C GLN A 158 27.72 -22.88 -26.59
N HIS A 159 28.28 -22.07 -27.49
CA HIS A 159 28.68 -20.71 -27.20
C HIS A 159 27.49 -19.81 -26.84
N VAL A 160 26.41 -19.90 -27.63
CA VAL A 160 25.17 -19.16 -27.35
C VAL A 160 24.55 -19.59 -26.03
N ASN A 161 24.53 -20.89 -25.72
CA ASN A 161 24.04 -21.40 -24.44
C ASN A 161 24.86 -20.86 -23.26
N ASP A 162 26.18 -20.85 -23.36
CA ASP A 162 27.05 -20.34 -22.30
C ASP A 162 26.88 -18.82 -22.10
N LEU A 163 26.70 -18.05 -23.18
CA LEU A 163 26.36 -16.63 -23.08
C LEU A 163 25.01 -16.39 -22.37
N LEU A 164 23.99 -17.19 -22.70
CA LEU A 164 22.69 -17.06 -22.05
C LEU A 164 22.74 -17.45 -20.56
N LEU A 165 23.55 -18.46 -20.20
CA LEU A 165 23.80 -18.83 -18.81
C LEU A 165 24.56 -17.72 -18.06
N ALA A 166 25.60 -17.13 -18.66
CA ALA A 166 26.32 -16.01 -18.07
C ALA A 166 25.41 -14.80 -17.84
N ILE A 167 24.52 -14.48 -18.80
CA ILE A 167 23.52 -13.42 -18.62
C ILE A 167 22.59 -13.75 -17.44
N ARG A 168 22.19 -15.01 -17.28
CA ARG A 168 21.36 -15.44 -16.14
C ARG A 168 22.06 -15.21 -14.81
N GLU A 169 23.32 -15.63 -14.68
CA GLU A 169 24.10 -15.39 -13.45
C GLU A 169 24.24 -13.90 -13.14
N LEU A 170 24.45 -13.05 -14.15
CA LEU A 170 24.49 -11.60 -13.97
C LEU A 170 23.15 -11.02 -13.50
N LEU A 171 22.02 -11.57 -13.98
CA LEU A 171 20.69 -11.15 -13.54
C LEU A 171 20.38 -11.60 -12.11
N ASP A 172 20.77 -12.83 -11.74
CA ASP A 172 20.60 -13.33 -10.37
C ASP A 172 21.44 -12.50 -9.37
N ASN A 173 22.65 -12.12 -9.75
CA ASN A 173 23.49 -11.19 -8.97
C ASN A 173 22.88 -9.78 -8.90
N ALA A 174 22.25 -9.29 -9.96
CA ALA A 174 21.55 -8.00 -9.91
C ALA A 174 20.29 -8.07 -9.02
N ASP A 175 19.60 -9.21 -9.01
CA ASP A 175 18.40 -9.41 -8.20
C ASP A 175 18.73 -9.42 -6.71
N SER A 176 19.83 -10.06 -6.32
CA SER A 176 20.28 -10.05 -4.92
C SER A 176 20.56 -8.63 -4.41
N VAL A 177 21.22 -7.79 -5.21
CA VAL A 177 21.47 -6.37 -4.87
C VAL A 177 20.16 -5.58 -4.75
N VAL A 178 19.20 -5.80 -5.65
CA VAL A 178 17.89 -5.14 -5.60
C VAL A 178 17.10 -5.59 -4.36
N GLN A 179 17.18 -6.86 -3.96
CA GLN A 179 16.57 -7.36 -2.73
C GLN A 179 17.22 -6.77 -1.48
N GLU A 180 18.53 -6.56 -1.45
CA GLU A 180 19.21 -5.87 -0.35
C GLU A 180 18.74 -4.41 -0.22
N LEU A 181 18.58 -3.71 -1.35
CA LEU A 181 17.98 -2.37 -1.38
C LEU A 181 16.56 -2.38 -0.80
N GLU A 182 15.72 -3.35 -1.17
CA GLU A 182 14.37 -3.51 -0.62
C GLU A 182 14.40 -3.72 0.90
N LYS A 183 15.28 -4.59 1.38
CA LYS A 183 15.48 -4.86 2.82
C LYS A 183 15.91 -3.60 3.57
N SER A 184 16.69 -2.71 2.95
CA SER A 184 17.13 -1.45 3.56
C SER A 184 16.02 -0.38 3.69
N ILE A 185 14.95 -0.47 2.89
CA ILE A 185 13.82 0.48 2.92
C ILE A 185 12.88 0.20 4.08
N LYS A 186 12.64 -1.08 4.40
CA LYS A 186 11.73 -1.51 5.48
C LYS A 186 12.01 -0.90 6.86
N PRO A 187 13.25 -0.91 7.40
CA PRO A 187 13.53 -0.27 8.69
C PRO A 187 13.36 1.26 8.63
N ALA A 188 13.72 1.90 7.52
CA ALA A 188 13.55 3.34 7.36
C ALA A 188 12.06 3.75 7.37
N MET A 189 11.18 2.93 6.79
CA MET A 189 9.72 3.16 6.86
C MET A 189 9.21 3.06 8.30
N ARG A 190 9.66 2.06 9.08
CA ARG A 190 9.26 1.93 10.50
C ARG A 190 9.69 3.14 11.32
N GLU A 191 10.93 3.61 11.13
CA GLU A 191 11.41 4.82 11.80
C GLU A 191 10.59 6.07 11.43
N LEU A 192 10.07 6.12 10.19
CA LEU A 192 9.21 7.22 9.75
C LEU A 192 7.83 7.16 10.41
N ASP A 193 7.24 5.96 10.51
CA ASP A 193 5.97 5.74 11.22
C ASP A 193 6.10 6.09 12.71
N GLU A 194 7.21 5.70 13.35
CA GLU A 194 7.51 6.08 14.74
C GLU A 194 7.62 7.60 14.91
N LEU A 195 8.30 8.30 13.99
CA LEU A 195 8.37 9.77 13.99
C LEU A 195 6.98 10.39 13.79
N GLN A 196 6.15 9.83 12.91
CA GLN A 196 4.80 10.32 12.68
C GLN A 196 3.91 10.15 13.93
N GLN A 197 4.04 9.02 14.64
CA GLN A 197 3.36 8.81 15.93
C GLN A 197 3.83 9.82 16.98
N LYS A 198 5.14 10.08 17.06
CA LYS A 198 5.69 11.10 17.96
C LYS A 198 5.15 12.50 17.66
N ILE A 199 5.07 12.88 16.37
CA ILE A 199 4.49 14.18 15.97
C ILE A 199 3.03 14.28 16.40
N LYS A 200 2.20 13.26 16.13
CA LYS A 200 0.79 13.25 16.54
C LYS A 200 0.61 13.39 18.05
N ASN A 201 1.45 12.71 18.83
CA ASN A 201 1.42 12.83 20.28
C ASN A 201 1.77 14.25 20.74
N MET A 202 2.73 14.91 20.09
CA MET A 202 3.09 16.31 20.39
C MET A 202 2.01 17.29 19.95
N GLU A 203 1.34 17.07 18.82
CA GLU A 203 0.18 17.86 18.39
C GLU A 203 -0.95 17.77 19.43
N HIS A 204 -1.20 16.58 19.97
CA HIS A 204 -2.19 16.42 21.03
C HIS A 204 -1.80 17.14 22.33
N ILE A 205 -0.50 17.23 22.65
CA ILE A 205 0.01 18.01 23.79
C ILE A 205 -0.22 19.53 23.55
N GLU A 206 -0.03 20.02 22.33
CA GLU A 206 -0.34 21.41 21.96
C GLU A 206 -1.85 21.71 22.02
N GLU A 207 -2.69 20.76 21.60
CA GLU A 207 -4.16 20.86 21.73
C GLU A 207 -4.57 20.96 23.20
N ILE A 208 -4.03 20.11 24.08
CA ILE A 208 -4.28 20.17 25.53
C ILE A 208 -3.83 21.53 26.10
N ALA A 209 -2.69 22.06 25.65
CA ALA A 209 -2.22 23.38 26.08
C ALA A 209 -3.19 24.51 25.66
N HIS A 210 -3.70 24.46 24.43
CA HIS A 210 -4.70 25.40 23.95
C HIS A 210 -6.05 25.26 24.68
N GLU A 211 -6.48 24.03 24.99
CA GLU A 211 -7.67 23.78 25.80
C GLU A 211 -7.51 24.36 27.22
N ILE A 212 -6.35 24.20 27.85
CA ILE A 212 -6.05 24.79 29.16
C ILE A 212 -6.15 26.33 29.09
N ASP A 213 -5.56 26.96 28.07
CA ASP A 213 -5.63 28.41 27.90
C ASP A 213 -7.08 28.90 27.69
N ASN A 214 -7.86 28.20 26.87
CA ASN A 214 -9.27 28.50 26.65
C ASN A 214 -10.11 28.31 27.91
N LEU A 215 -9.85 27.27 28.70
CA LEU A 215 -10.54 27.04 29.97
C LEU A 215 -10.15 28.07 31.03
N LYS A 216 -8.89 28.54 31.05
CA LYS A 216 -8.45 29.64 31.93
C LYS A 216 -9.19 30.95 31.63
N LYS A 217 -9.40 31.26 30.35
CA LYS A 217 -10.21 32.40 29.91
C LYS A 217 -11.67 32.25 30.36
N LYS A 218 -12.26 31.06 30.21
CA LYS A 218 -13.62 30.76 30.69
C LYS A 218 -13.75 30.83 32.22
N LEU A 219 -12.76 30.34 32.95
CA LEU A 219 -12.72 30.38 34.41
C LEU A 219 -12.72 31.84 34.91
N ALA A 220 -11.91 32.70 34.31
CA ALA A 220 -11.82 34.11 34.70
C ALA A 220 -13.18 34.82 34.64
N TRP A 221 -13.94 34.60 33.57
CA TRP A 221 -15.28 35.19 33.41
C TRP A 221 -16.38 34.45 34.18
N SER A 222 -16.22 33.16 34.50
CA SER A 222 -17.17 32.43 35.36
C SER A 222 -17.30 33.03 36.76
N TRP A 223 -16.22 33.60 37.30
CA TRP A 223 -16.25 34.29 38.60
C TRP A 223 -17.09 35.56 38.54
N VAL A 224 -17.04 36.29 37.42
CA VAL A 224 -17.86 37.50 37.21
C VAL A 224 -19.34 37.12 37.12
N TYR A 225 -19.67 36.10 36.32
CA TYR A 225 -21.06 35.67 36.17
C TYR A 225 -21.64 35.02 37.43
N ASP A 226 -20.84 34.32 38.24
CA ASP A 226 -21.31 33.78 39.52
C ASP A 226 -21.62 34.90 40.52
N VAL A 227 -20.80 35.94 40.57
CA VAL A 227 -21.08 37.13 41.39
C VAL A 227 -22.31 37.88 40.86
N ASP A 228 -22.50 37.97 39.54
CA ASP A 228 -23.71 38.57 38.95
C ASP A 228 -24.99 37.81 39.34
N ARG A 229 -24.94 36.48 39.34
CA ARG A 229 -26.04 35.65 39.82
C ARG A 229 -26.31 35.86 41.32
N GLN A 230 -25.27 35.95 42.14
CA GLN A 230 -25.41 36.21 43.58
C GLN A 230 -26.00 37.61 43.85
N ILE A 231 -25.61 38.61 43.07
CA ILE A 231 -26.21 39.95 43.09
C ILE A 231 -27.70 39.86 42.76
N GLU A 232 -28.08 39.14 41.70
CA GLU A 232 -29.47 38.98 41.29
C GLU A 232 -30.31 38.27 42.39
N GLU A 233 -29.81 37.17 42.97
CA GLU A 233 -30.45 36.51 44.10
C GLU A 233 -30.61 37.44 45.32
N GLN A 234 -29.60 38.24 45.64
CA GLN A 234 -29.67 39.21 46.74
C GLN A 234 -30.61 40.37 46.44
N THR A 235 -30.72 40.84 45.18
CA THR A 235 -31.73 41.85 44.81
C THR A 235 -33.15 41.32 45.03
N VAL A 236 -33.42 40.06 44.66
CA VAL A 236 -34.73 39.44 44.89
C VAL A 236 -35.02 39.30 46.39
N LYS A 237 -34.02 38.93 47.20
CA LYS A 237 -34.16 38.87 48.67
C LYS A 237 -34.44 40.26 49.26
N LEU A 238 -33.71 41.29 48.82
CA LEU A 238 -33.92 42.68 49.26
C LEU A 238 -35.31 43.21 48.92
N LEU A 239 -35.81 42.92 47.72
CA LEU A 239 -37.17 43.30 47.31
C LEU A 239 -38.22 42.65 48.22
N LYS A 240 -38.11 41.34 48.46
CA LYS A 240 -39.02 40.62 49.38
C LYS A 240 -38.97 41.13 50.81
N LEU A 241 -37.80 41.53 51.30
CA LEU A 241 -37.65 42.10 52.64
C LEU A 241 -38.25 43.51 52.72
N LYS A 242 -38.06 44.35 51.69
CA LYS A 242 -38.65 45.70 51.61
C LYS A 242 -40.18 45.69 51.53
N GLU A 243 -40.77 44.66 50.92
CA GLU A 243 -42.23 44.44 50.93
C GLU A 243 -42.83 44.17 52.32
N ARG A 244 -42.02 43.71 53.29
CA ARG A 244 -42.50 43.45 54.67
C ARG A 244 -42.73 44.73 55.48
N ILE A 245 -42.13 45.85 55.08
CA ILE A 245 -42.28 47.17 55.72
C ILE A 245 -43.74 47.66 55.66
N PRO A 246 -44.38 47.80 54.49
CA PRO A 246 -45.76 48.30 54.42
C PRO A 246 -46.76 47.39 55.14
N ALA A 247 -46.59 46.07 55.07
CA ALA A 247 -47.47 45.11 55.74
C ALA A 247 -47.38 45.18 57.28
N CYS A 248 -46.19 45.46 57.84
CA CYS A 248 -46.04 45.66 59.29
C CYS A 248 -46.57 47.04 59.71
N GLN A 249 -46.36 48.08 58.90
CA GLN A 249 -46.83 49.44 59.19
C GLN A 249 -48.36 49.53 59.23
N GLU A 250 -49.04 48.89 58.28
CA GLU A 250 -50.51 48.85 58.23
C GLU A 250 -51.14 48.22 59.48
N LYS A 251 -50.48 47.19 60.06
CA LYS A 251 -50.91 46.57 61.33
C LYS A 251 -50.64 47.44 62.56
N ILE A 252 -49.56 48.23 62.56
CA ILE A 252 -49.26 49.19 63.63
C ILE A 252 -50.32 50.29 63.63
N ASP A 253 -50.64 50.84 62.46
CA ASP A 253 -51.61 51.91 62.30
C ASP A 253 -53.04 51.44 62.65
N GLY A 254 -53.41 50.22 62.24
CA GLY A 254 -54.70 49.61 62.61
C GLY A 254 -54.90 49.39 64.10
N ASN A 255 -53.87 48.90 64.81
CA ASN A 255 -53.93 48.71 66.26
C ASN A 255 -53.95 50.05 67.02
N ALA A 256 -53.22 51.06 66.54
CA ALA A 256 -53.22 52.39 67.14
C ALA A 256 -54.62 53.04 67.13
N ALA A 257 -55.35 52.92 66.03
CA ALA A 257 -56.73 53.42 65.92
C ALA A 257 -57.72 52.72 66.88
N MET A 258 -57.51 51.41 67.14
CA MET A 258 -58.34 50.62 68.04
C MET A 258 -58.15 51.00 69.52
N ILE A 259 -56.91 51.31 69.93
CA ILE A 259 -56.57 51.72 71.31
C ILE A 259 -57.27 53.03 71.68
N VAL A 260 -57.34 53.99 70.76
CA VAL A 260 -57.98 55.29 71.01
C VAL A 260 -59.47 55.11 71.33
N LYS A 261 -60.18 54.28 70.57
CA LYS A 261 -61.62 54.01 70.81
C LYS A 261 -61.89 53.29 72.13
N LEU A 262 -61.06 52.33 72.50
CA LEU A 262 -61.27 51.54 73.73
C LEU A 262 -60.94 52.33 75.01
N LYS A 263 -60.06 53.35 74.95
CA LYS A 263 -59.72 54.19 76.11
C LYS A 263 -60.88 55.08 76.55
N GLU A 264 -61.70 55.52 75.60
CA GLU A 264 -62.91 56.31 75.89
C GLU A 264 -64.00 55.46 76.56
N GLU A 265 -64.19 54.19 76.15
CA GLU A 265 -65.16 53.27 76.77
C GLU A 265 -64.78 52.84 78.20
N LEU A 266 -63.48 52.84 78.53
CA LEU A 266 -62.97 52.42 79.82
C LEU A 266 -63.23 53.45 80.93
N THR A 267 -63.06 54.73 80.62
CA THR A 267 -63.22 55.83 81.59
C THR A 267 -64.65 55.96 82.11
N ASP A 268 -65.64 55.54 81.31
CA ASP A 268 -67.06 55.62 81.68
C ASP A 268 -67.49 54.51 82.65
N LYS A 269 -66.90 53.31 82.57
CA LYS A 269 -67.30 52.18 83.42
C LYS A 269 -66.56 52.12 84.76
N GLU A 270 -65.34 52.66 84.86
CA GLU A 270 -64.53 52.64 86.09
C GLU A 270 -65.07 53.49 87.25
N ILE A 271 -65.97 54.44 86.97
CA ILE A 271 -66.59 55.29 88.00
C ILE A 271 -67.63 54.51 88.83
N ASN A 272 -68.24 53.46 88.25
CA ASN A 272 -69.34 52.72 88.88
C ASN A 272 -68.90 51.56 89.79
N ALA A 273 -67.64 51.09 89.73
CA ALA A 273 -67.22 49.85 90.42
C ALA A 273 -66.48 50.05 91.75
N ARG A 274 -66.11 51.28 92.14
CA ARG A 274 -65.26 51.51 93.32
C ARG A 274 -65.96 51.38 94.69
N SER A 275 -67.25 51.06 94.77
CA SER A 275 -68.00 51.19 96.03
C SER A 275 -68.28 49.91 96.85
N LEU A 276 -67.77 48.70 96.50
CA LEU A 276 -68.34 47.46 97.09
C LEU A 276 -67.43 46.24 97.42
N VAL A 277 -66.09 46.30 97.43
CA VAL A 277 -65.25 45.06 97.47
C VAL A 277 -64.41 44.85 98.75
N GLU A 278 -64.97 45.08 99.94
CA GLU A 278 -64.20 44.96 101.21
C GLU A 278 -64.64 43.81 102.14
N LYS A 279 -65.24 42.71 101.65
CA LYS A 279 -65.91 41.72 102.55
C LYS A 279 -65.84 40.20 102.30
N SER A 280 -64.81 39.59 101.69
CA SER A 280 -64.74 38.09 101.70
C SER A 280 -63.34 37.47 101.78
N ARG A 281 -62.76 37.38 102.98
CA ARG A 281 -61.43 36.76 103.22
C ARG A 281 -61.41 35.60 104.23
N GLU A 282 -62.54 35.06 104.66
CA GLU A 282 -62.58 34.08 105.78
C GLU A 282 -62.91 32.62 105.42
N VAL A 283 -63.19 32.26 104.16
CA VAL A 283 -63.63 30.88 103.81
C VAL A 283 -62.46 29.89 103.58
N THR A 284 -61.21 30.34 103.53
CA THR A 284 -60.06 29.50 103.12
C THR A 284 -59.44 28.61 104.22
N MET A 285 -59.72 28.81 105.51
CA MET A 285 -58.95 28.17 106.59
C MET A 285 -59.47 26.82 107.14
N MET A 286 -60.62 26.31 106.70
CA MET A 286 -61.17 25.02 107.20
C MET A 286 -60.88 23.81 106.29
N LYS A 287 -60.26 24.02 105.12
CA LYS A 287 -59.95 22.95 104.14
C LYS A 287 -58.73 22.10 104.55
N GLU A 288 -57.76 22.69 105.25
CA GLU A 288 -56.43 22.07 105.45
C GLU A 288 -56.40 20.93 106.50
N LYS A 289 -57.37 20.84 107.42
CA LYS A 289 -57.32 19.83 108.51
C LYS A 289 -57.76 18.42 108.13
N LEU A 290 -58.49 18.22 107.03
CA LEU A 290 -58.99 16.89 106.61
C LEU A 290 -58.03 16.16 105.65
N GLU A 291 -56.95 16.78 105.19
CA GLU A 291 -55.98 16.18 104.26
C GLU A 291 -54.90 15.35 104.98
N ASP A 292 -54.61 15.65 106.26
CA ASP A 292 -53.53 15.00 107.03
C ASP A 292 -53.83 13.55 107.48
N ASP A 293 -55.10 13.20 107.72
CA ASP A 293 -55.47 11.84 108.18
C ASP A 293 -55.41 10.78 107.07
N ILE A 294 -55.46 11.17 105.80
CA ILE A 294 -55.35 10.27 104.63
C ILE A 294 -53.87 9.89 104.38
N ALA A 295 -52.92 10.72 104.79
CA ALA A 295 -51.49 10.52 104.51
C ALA A 295 -50.87 9.36 105.32
N GLN A 296 -51.33 9.10 106.55
CA GLN A 296 -50.73 8.08 107.42
C GLN A 296 -51.05 6.63 107.02
N ALA A 297 -52.24 6.38 106.46
CA ALA A 297 -52.64 5.04 106.00
C ALA A 297 -51.90 4.59 104.72
N VAL A 298 -51.48 5.53 103.88
CA VAL A 298 -50.77 5.26 102.62
C VAL A 298 -49.31 4.83 102.85
N ALA A 299 -48.67 5.28 103.93
CA ALA A 299 -47.26 5.00 104.21
C ALA A 299 -46.96 3.51 104.51
N LEU A 300 -47.83 2.82 105.25
CA LEU A 300 -47.65 1.42 105.69
C LEU A 300 -47.83 0.41 104.53
N LYS A 301 -48.64 0.75 103.53
CA LYS A 301 -48.85 -0.01 102.29
C LYS A 301 -47.60 -0.02 101.39
N ILE A 302 -46.98 1.15 101.22
CA ILE A 302 -45.84 1.36 100.32
C ILE A 302 -44.61 0.55 100.77
N GLU A 303 -44.44 0.31 102.06
CA GLU A 303 -43.28 -0.42 102.60
C GLU A 303 -43.36 -1.93 102.32
N LEU A 304 -44.55 -2.53 102.46
CA LEU A 304 -44.80 -3.95 102.15
C LEU A 304 -44.76 -4.25 100.63
N GLU A 305 -45.18 -3.30 99.79
CA GLU A 305 -45.07 -3.38 98.32
C GLU A 305 -43.60 -3.45 97.86
N ARG A 306 -42.69 -2.70 98.52
CA ARG A 306 -41.26 -2.68 98.16
C ARG A 306 -40.52 -3.97 98.51
N GLU A 307 -40.94 -4.72 99.53
CA GLU A 307 -40.34 -6.02 99.86
C GLU A 307 -40.83 -7.13 98.91
N HIS A 308 -42.11 -7.12 98.55
CA HIS A 308 -42.68 -8.07 97.59
C HIS A 308 -42.03 -7.96 96.19
N VAL A 309 -41.84 -6.72 95.70
CA VAL A 309 -41.19 -6.45 94.40
C VAL A 309 -39.71 -6.86 94.39
N ARG A 310 -39.01 -6.72 95.52
CA ARG A 310 -37.60 -7.16 95.63
C ARG A 310 -37.48 -8.69 95.58
N GLY A 311 -38.36 -9.43 96.26
CA GLY A 311 -38.37 -10.89 96.23
C GLY A 311 -38.74 -11.47 94.85
N THR A 312 -39.70 -10.86 94.15
CA THR A 312 -40.13 -11.29 92.81
C THR A 312 -39.08 -11.01 91.73
N ASN A 313 -38.33 -9.91 91.82
CA ASN A 313 -37.27 -9.60 90.85
C ASN A 313 -36.05 -10.53 90.94
N VAL A 314 -35.70 -11.01 92.13
CA VAL A 314 -34.59 -11.98 92.31
C VAL A 314 -34.96 -13.33 91.69
N LEU A 315 -36.19 -13.82 91.89
CA LEU A 315 -36.70 -15.05 91.24
C LEU A 315 -36.72 -14.93 89.71
N LYS A 316 -37.11 -13.76 89.19
CA LYS A 316 -37.15 -13.50 87.75
C LYS A 316 -35.74 -13.55 87.11
N ASN A 317 -34.72 -13.05 87.82
CA ASN A 317 -33.34 -13.08 87.34
C ASN A 317 -32.73 -14.49 87.38
N MET A 318 -33.01 -15.28 88.43
CA MET A 318 -32.54 -16.67 88.53
C MET A 318 -33.19 -17.58 87.48
N ASN A 319 -34.50 -17.40 87.24
CA ASN A 319 -35.24 -18.16 86.22
C ASN A 319 -34.82 -17.78 84.77
N ASN A 320 -34.38 -16.55 84.54
CA ASN A 320 -33.79 -16.14 83.26
C ASN A 320 -32.40 -16.76 83.00
N ARG A 321 -31.62 -17.03 84.07
CA ARG A 321 -30.30 -17.69 83.98
C ARG A 321 -30.42 -19.16 83.58
N VAL A 322 -31.38 -19.89 84.17
CA VAL A 322 -31.70 -21.28 83.79
C VAL A 322 -32.18 -21.36 82.34
N LYS A 323 -33.07 -20.44 81.91
CA LYS A 323 -33.52 -20.36 80.51
C LYS A 323 -32.39 -20.05 79.53
N GLN A 324 -31.40 -19.24 79.90
CA GLN A 324 -30.23 -18.99 79.06
C GLN A 324 -29.33 -20.22 78.91
N LEU A 325 -29.08 -20.96 80.01
CA LEU A 325 -28.28 -22.18 79.99
C LEU A 325 -28.99 -23.31 79.22
N GLN A 326 -30.30 -23.48 79.40
CA GLN A 326 -31.12 -24.41 78.61
C GLN A 326 -31.11 -24.08 77.11
N LYS A 327 -31.17 -22.79 76.75
CA LYS A 327 -31.11 -22.36 75.35
C LYS A 327 -29.74 -22.64 74.73
N GLN A 328 -28.66 -22.42 75.46
CA GLN A 328 -27.31 -22.69 74.99
C GLN A 328 -27.02 -24.18 74.78
N ILE A 329 -27.52 -25.06 75.65
CA ILE A 329 -27.39 -26.53 75.50
C ILE A 329 -28.26 -27.06 74.35
N HIS A 330 -29.48 -26.53 74.19
CA HIS A 330 -30.39 -26.91 73.10
C HIS A 330 -29.89 -26.41 71.73
N ASP A 331 -29.42 -25.16 71.65
CA ASP A 331 -28.87 -24.58 70.43
C ASP A 331 -27.60 -25.34 69.97
N PHE A 332 -26.73 -25.78 70.90
CA PHE A 332 -25.56 -26.61 70.58
C PHE A 332 -25.92 -28.01 70.06
N ARG A 333 -26.95 -28.67 70.62
CA ARG A 333 -27.35 -30.03 70.21
C ARG A 333 -28.19 -30.05 68.93
N VAL A 334 -29.02 -29.03 68.69
CA VAL A 334 -29.85 -28.91 67.47
C VAL A 334 -29.02 -28.45 66.28
N GLN A 335 -28.07 -27.51 66.48
CA GLN A 335 -27.20 -27.07 65.39
C GLN A 335 -26.26 -28.17 64.87
N TYR A 336 -25.85 -29.16 65.68
CA TYR A 336 -24.88 -30.16 65.23
C TYR A 336 -25.49 -31.35 64.46
N ILE A 337 -26.77 -31.68 64.68
CA ILE A 337 -27.43 -32.85 64.04
C ILE A 337 -28.23 -32.42 62.78
N GLN A 338 -28.74 -31.19 62.70
CA GLN A 338 -29.44 -30.69 61.51
C GLN A 338 -28.53 -30.04 60.44
N TYR A 339 -27.38 -29.44 60.81
CA TYR A 339 -26.49 -28.81 59.82
C TYR A 339 -25.92 -29.81 58.81
N THR A 340 -25.47 -30.98 59.28
CA THR A 340 -24.64 -31.87 58.45
C THR A 340 -25.42 -32.71 57.42
N GLN A 341 -26.74 -32.86 57.59
CA GLN A 341 -27.60 -33.66 56.68
C GLN A 341 -28.48 -32.78 55.77
N ASP A 342 -29.00 -31.65 56.26
CA ASP A 342 -29.85 -30.74 55.45
C ASP A 342 -29.03 -29.80 54.54
N GLU A 343 -27.84 -29.34 54.93
CA GLU A 343 -27.02 -28.49 54.05
C GLU A 343 -26.39 -29.28 52.90
N SER A 344 -26.03 -30.55 53.11
CA SER A 344 -25.46 -31.38 52.05
C SER A 344 -26.48 -31.73 50.97
N SER A 345 -27.76 -31.98 51.33
CA SER A 345 -28.81 -32.23 50.32
C SER A 345 -29.30 -30.95 49.63
N LYS A 346 -29.30 -29.81 50.32
CA LYS A 346 -29.57 -28.50 49.70
C LYS A 346 -28.47 -28.10 48.72
N ALA A 347 -27.20 -28.28 49.11
CA ALA A 347 -26.05 -28.02 48.22
C ALA A 347 -26.05 -28.92 46.97
N GLU A 348 -26.47 -30.19 47.08
CA GLU A 348 -26.60 -31.10 45.93
C GLU A 348 -27.77 -30.71 44.99
N ASN A 349 -28.93 -30.31 45.53
CA ASN A 349 -30.06 -29.84 44.73
C ASN A 349 -29.75 -28.50 44.05
N ASP A 350 -29.15 -27.54 44.77
CA ASP A 350 -28.71 -26.25 44.23
C ASP A 350 -27.64 -26.45 43.14
N MET A 351 -26.72 -27.42 43.32
CA MET A 351 -25.76 -27.80 42.27
C MET A 351 -26.45 -28.34 41.02
N CYS A 352 -27.51 -29.14 41.15
CA CYS A 352 -28.24 -29.70 40.03
C CYS A 352 -29.02 -28.62 39.25
N GLU A 353 -29.69 -27.70 39.96
CA GLU A 353 -30.44 -26.59 39.37
C GLU A 353 -29.50 -25.62 38.64
N ILE A 354 -28.39 -25.20 39.25
CA ILE A 354 -27.39 -24.34 38.61
C ILE A 354 -26.76 -25.04 37.39
N GLN A 355 -26.55 -26.37 37.45
CA GLN A 355 -26.03 -27.13 36.32
C GLN A 355 -27.04 -27.21 35.14
N GLN A 356 -28.34 -27.30 35.42
CA GLN A 356 -29.39 -27.24 34.39
C GLN A 356 -29.50 -25.85 33.77
N GLU A 357 -29.39 -24.78 34.57
CA GLU A 357 -29.33 -23.39 34.09
C GLU A 357 -28.08 -23.14 33.24
N ILE A 358 -26.91 -23.67 33.62
CA ILE A 358 -25.69 -23.59 32.81
C ILE A 358 -25.90 -24.27 31.46
N ASN A 359 -26.55 -25.43 31.42
CA ASN A 359 -26.79 -26.15 30.18
C ASN A 359 -27.78 -25.41 29.26
N SER A 360 -28.84 -24.81 29.81
CA SER A 360 -29.80 -24.01 29.05
C SER A 360 -29.16 -22.72 28.51
N LEU A 361 -28.41 -21.99 29.33
CA LEU A 361 -27.65 -20.79 28.92
C LEU A 361 -26.59 -21.14 27.87
N HIS A 362 -25.90 -22.27 28.02
CA HIS A 362 -24.94 -22.74 27.04
C HIS A 362 -25.60 -22.99 25.67
N SER A 363 -26.78 -23.61 25.64
CA SER A 363 -27.55 -23.81 24.40
C SER A 363 -28.03 -22.50 23.76
N ASN A 364 -28.36 -21.49 24.56
CA ASN A 364 -28.75 -20.17 24.07
C ASN A 364 -27.55 -19.43 23.46
N VAL A 365 -26.40 -19.48 24.12
CA VAL A 365 -25.14 -18.90 23.61
C VAL A 365 -24.72 -19.56 22.29
N THR A 366 -24.83 -20.89 22.17
CA THR A 366 -24.51 -21.57 20.90
C THR A 366 -25.47 -21.14 19.80
N ARG A 367 -26.79 -21.10 20.03
CA ARG A 367 -27.78 -20.61 19.05
C ARG A 367 -27.46 -19.18 18.58
N LEU A 368 -27.18 -18.26 19.51
CA LEU A 368 -26.83 -16.87 19.19
C LEU A 368 -25.53 -16.77 18.36
N LYS A 369 -24.54 -17.63 18.61
CA LYS A 369 -23.31 -17.73 17.79
C LYS A 369 -23.60 -18.18 16.36
N GLU A 370 -24.54 -19.10 16.17
CA GLU A 370 -24.91 -19.57 14.83
C GLU A 370 -25.69 -18.52 14.04
N GLU A 371 -26.63 -17.82 14.68
CA GLU A 371 -27.37 -16.71 14.07
C GLU A 371 -26.43 -15.54 13.69
N GLU A 372 -25.46 -15.21 14.56
CA GLU A 372 -24.43 -14.21 14.25
C GLU A 372 -23.57 -14.62 13.06
N ARG A 373 -23.14 -15.90 13.00
CA ARG A 373 -22.37 -16.44 11.88
C ARG A 373 -23.15 -16.33 10.56
N GLY A 374 -24.43 -16.72 10.57
CA GLY A 374 -25.29 -16.63 9.38
C GLY A 374 -25.48 -15.20 8.89
N LEU A 375 -25.71 -14.23 9.80
CA LEU A 375 -25.78 -12.82 9.42
C LEU A 375 -24.45 -12.28 8.89
N HIS A 376 -23.32 -12.70 9.46
CA HIS A 376 -22.00 -12.26 9.00
C HIS A 376 -21.68 -12.76 7.58
N GLU A 377 -22.10 -13.98 7.23
CA GLU A 377 -22.02 -14.50 5.86
C GLU A 377 -22.85 -13.67 4.87
N THR A 378 -24.08 -13.30 5.24
CA THR A 378 -24.92 -12.44 4.39
C THR A 378 -24.32 -11.04 4.23
N GLN A 379 -23.75 -10.46 5.30
CA GLN A 379 -23.05 -9.18 5.27
C GLN A 379 -21.84 -9.24 4.32
N MET A 380 -21.05 -10.31 4.40
CA MET A 380 -19.89 -10.51 3.53
C MET A 380 -20.28 -10.61 2.05
N GLY A 381 -21.39 -11.31 1.74
CA GLY A 381 -21.94 -11.37 0.37
C GLY A 381 -22.34 -9.99 -0.18
N ILE A 382 -23.00 -9.17 0.65
CA ILE A 382 -23.40 -7.81 0.28
C ILE A 382 -22.18 -6.90 0.10
N VAL A 383 -21.20 -6.96 0.99
CA VAL A 383 -19.95 -6.19 0.89
C VAL A 383 -19.20 -6.52 -0.40
N LYS A 384 -19.11 -7.79 -0.78
CA LYS A 384 -18.49 -8.20 -2.05
C LYS A 384 -19.22 -7.64 -3.27
N SER A 385 -20.55 -7.60 -3.23
CA SER A 385 -21.36 -6.99 -4.29
C SER A 385 -21.12 -5.47 -4.41
N ILE A 386 -21.05 -4.77 -3.27
CA ILE A 386 -20.72 -3.33 -3.21
C ILE A 386 -19.31 -3.08 -3.77
N GLN A 387 -18.32 -3.85 -3.35
CA GLN A 387 -16.94 -3.72 -3.83
C GLN A 387 -16.84 -3.89 -5.35
N ASN A 388 -17.52 -4.87 -5.94
CA ASN A 388 -17.55 -5.04 -7.39
C ASN A 388 -18.19 -3.83 -8.11
N MET A 389 -19.26 -3.26 -7.55
CA MET A 389 -19.87 -2.06 -8.12
C MET A 389 -18.95 -0.83 -8.00
N GLU A 390 -18.24 -0.69 -6.89
CA GLU A 390 -17.27 0.38 -6.67
C GLU A 390 -16.06 0.30 -7.62
N THR A 391 -15.49 -0.89 -7.83
CA THR A 391 -14.36 -1.07 -8.75
C THR A 391 -14.74 -0.64 -10.16
N GLU A 392 -15.93 -1.03 -10.64
CA GLU A 392 -16.39 -0.64 -11.97
C GLU A 392 -16.71 0.87 -12.07
N ILE A 393 -17.21 1.50 -10.99
CA ILE A 393 -17.36 2.98 -10.95
C ILE A 393 -16.00 3.66 -11.05
N VAL A 394 -14.98 3.16 -10.33
CA VAL A 394 -13.62 3.71 -10.37
C VAL A 394 -13.01 3.55 -11.76
N GLU A 395 -13.19 2.41 -12.42
CA GLU A 395 -12.72 2.19 -13.78
C GLU A 395 -13.38 3.14 -14.79
N ASN A 396 -14.70 3.31 -14.72
CA ASN A 396 -15.40 4.26 -15.58
C ASN A 396 -14.98 5.72 -15.32
N ARG A 397 -14.75 6.11 -14.05
CA ARG A 397 -14.19 7.45 -13.73
C ARG A 397 -12.79 7.66 -14.30
N LYS A 398 -11.94 6.63 -14.27
CA LYS A 398 -10.61 6.70 -14.89
C LYS A 398 -10.71 6.90 -16.39
N LYS A 399 -11.60 6.17 -17.09
CA LYS A 399 -11.87 6.35 -18.53
C LYS A 399 -12.38 7.75 -18.85
N ILE A 400 -13.35 8.26 -18.09
CA ILE A 400 -13.84 9.64 -18.24
C ILE A 400 -12.70 10.65 -18.09
N THR A 401 -11.82 10.46 -17.10
CA THR A 401 -10.68 11.36 -16.89
C THR A 401 -9.74 11.34 -18.10
N GLN A 402 -9.48 10.17 -18.67
CA GLN A 402 -8.66 9.99 -19.88
C GLN A 402 -9.31 10.67 -21.11
N LEU A 403 -10.61 10.47 -21.32
CA LEU A 403 -11.34 11.13 -22.41
C LEU A 403 -11.37 12.66 -22.23
N LYS A 404 -11.62 13.16 -21.02
CA LYS A 404 -11.57 14.60 -20.71
C LYS A 404 -10.18 15.21 -20.91
N THR A 405 -9.11 14.46 -20.67
CA THR A 405 -7.74 14.90 -21.04
C THR A 405 -7.56 14.93 -22.55
N HIS A 406 -8.05 13.92 -23.28
CA HIS A 406 -8.01 13.89 -24.75
C HIS A 406 -8.80 15.05 -25.37
N ILE A 407 -10.01 15.32 -24.89
CA ILE A 407 -10.83 16.44 -25.37
C ILE A 407 -10.11 17.77 -25.13
N ARG A 408 -9.51 18.00 -23.95
CA ARG A 408 -8.73 19.23 -23.68
C ARG A 408 -7.53 19.37 -24.62
N ASP A 409 -6.81 18.29 -24.87
CA ASP A 409 -5.70 18.29 -25.82
C ASP A 409 -6.18 18.61 -27.25
N LEU A 410 -7.33 18.07 -27.67
CA LEU A 410 -7.93 18.34 -28.99
C LEU A 410 -8.47 19.79 -29.10
N GLN A 411 -9.11 20.31 -28.06
CA GLN A 411 -9.59 21.70 -28.00
C GLN A 411 -8.43 22.70 -28.03
N GLN A 412 -7.33 22.41 -27.31
CA GLN A 412 -6.13 23.26 -27.36
C GLN A 412 -5.53 23.27 -28.77
N ARG A 413 -5.53 22.12 -29.48
CA ARG A 413 -5.08 22.01 -30.88
C ARG A 413 -5.99 22.76 -31.87
N GLN A 414 -7.30 22.85 -31.60
CA GLN A 414 -8.26 23.58 -32.44
C GLN A 414 -8.01 25.10 -32.43
N SER A 415 -7.51 25.64 -31.32
CA SER A 415 -7.31 27.09 -31.15
C SER A 415 -6.12 27.69 -31.90
N ASP A 416 -5.09 26.89 -32.24
CA ASP A 416 -3.87 27.40 -32.89
C ASP A 416 -3.19 26.32 -33.76
N LYS A 417 -3.35 26.41 -35.09
CA LYS A 417 -2.79 25.47 -36.10
C LYS A 417 -1.26 25.36 -36.06
N VAL A 418 -0.56 26.34 -35.49
CA VAL A 418 0.91 26.32 -35.36
C VAL A 418 1.34 25.47 -34.15
N SER A 419 0.53 25.45 -33.10
CA SER A 419 0.82 24.69 -31.87
C SER A 419 0.76 23.17 -32.07
N THR A 420 0.10 22.69 -33.12
CA THR A 420 0.00 21.25 -33.44
C THR A 420 1.34 20.64 -33.89
N PHE A 421 2.25 21.45 -34.43
CA PHE A 421 3.56 21.04 -34.95
C PHE A 421 4.71 21.51 -34.02
N GLY A 422 4.66 21.08 -32.74
CA GLY A 422 5.73 21.33 -31.76
C GLY A 422 5.39 22.27 -30.60
N GLY A 423 4.11 22.61 -30.41
CA GLY A 423 3.58 23.29 -29.23
C GLY A 423 4.05 24.73 -29.05
N GLN A 424 4.00 25.22 -27.80
CA GLN A 424 4.36 26.59 -27.45
C GLN A 424 5.81 26.94 -27.79
N ARG A 425 6.72 25.95 -27.81
CA ARG A 425 8.14 26.17 -28.13
C ARG A 425 8.34 26.54 -29.60
N VAL A 426 7.59 25.91 -30.52
CA VAL A 426 7.65 26.28 -31.94
C VAL A 426 7.04 27.65 -32.19
N ARG A 427 5.99 28.02 -31.45
CA ARG A 427 5.46 29.39 -31.50
C ARG A 427 6.50 30.44 -31.06
N ASN A 428 7.26 30.13 -30.01
CA ASN A 428 8.35 31.01 -29.57
C ASN A 428 9.50 31.03 -30.58
N LEU A 429 9.79 29.89 -31.23
CA LEU A 429 10.78 29.81 -32.30
C LEU A 429 10.40 30.68 -33.49
N LEU A 430 9.15 30.64 -33.95
CA LEU A 430 8.66 31.50 -35.04
C LEU A 430 8.81 32.98 -34.69
N LYS A 431 8.48 33.38 -33.45
CA LYS A 431 8.73 34.74 -32.97
C LYS A 431 10.22 35.12 -32.95
N SER A 432 11.12 34.18 -32.61
CA SER A 432 12.57 34.41 -32.66
C SER A 432 13.07 34.53 -34.10
N ILE A 433 12.53 33.74 -35.02
CA ILE A 433 12.80 33.83 -36.47
C ILE A 433 12.37 35.18 -37.01
N GLU A 434 11.15 35.64 -36.71
CA GLU A 434 10.62 36.95 -37.13
C GLU A 434 11.51 38.10 -36.63
N ARG A 435 12.00 38.03 -35.39
CA ARG A 435 12.92 39.04 -34.84
C ARG A 435 14.25 39.11 -35.58
N GLN A 436 14.72 37.97 -36.10
CA GLN A 436 16.02 37.85 -36.75
C GLN A 436 15.92 37.75 -38.28
N GLU A 437 14.76 38.08 -38.87
CA GLU A 437 14.46 37.90 -40.29
C GLU A 437 15.54 38.52 -41.20
N ARG A 438 16.05 39.71 -40.85
CA ARG A 438 17.10 40.42 -41.60
C ARG A 438 18.46 39.71 -41.63
N ARG A 439 18.71 38.75 -40.73
CA ARG A 439 19.97 37.97 -40.71
C ARG A 439 19.95 36.82 -41.71
N PHE A 440 18.76 36.33 -42.07
CA PHE A 440 18.58 35.27 -43.05
C PHE A 440 18.71 35.81 -44.46
N ASN A 441 19.22 34.98 -45.37
CA ASN A 441 19.18 35.31 -46.80
C ASN A 441 17.75 35.19 -47.34
N ILE A 442 17.09 34.07 -47.02
CA ILE A 442 15.67 33.84 -47.24
C ILE A 442 15.11 33.28 -45.93
N PRO A 443 14.01 33.83 -45.38
CA PRO A 443 13.42 33.34 -44.15
C PRO A 443 13.11 31.83 -44.21
N PRO A 444 13.34 31.08 -43.12
CA PRO A 444 13.11 29.65 -43.08
C PRO A 444 11.61 29.34 -43.23
N LEU A 445 11.28 28.34 -44.03
CA LEU A 445 9.90 27.92 -44.26
C LEU A 445 9.56 26.70 -43.40
N GLY A 446 8.64 26.86 -42.46
CA GLY A 446 8.16 25.74 -41.66
C GLY A 446 7.39 26.19 -40.40
N PRO A 447 6.91 25.22 -39.60
CA PRO A 447 7.00 23.78 -39.84
C PRO A 447 6.18 23.35 -41.07
N ILE A 448 6.68 22.40 -41.85
CA ILE A 448 6.11 22.00 -43.16
C ILE A 448 4.60 21.71 -43.08
N GLY A 449 4.14 21.08 -42.00
CA GLY A 449 2.74 20.69 -41.81
C GLY A 449 1.74 21.85 -41.83
N VAL A 450 2.16 23.07 -41.48
CA VAL A 450 1.30 24.28 -41.55
C VAL A 450 1.02 24.68 -43.01
N HIS A 451 1.94 24.37 -43.92
CA HIS A 451 1.84 24.70 -45.33
C HIS A 451 1.16 23.59 -46.16
N VAL A 452 0.70 22.51 -45.53
CA VAL A 452 0.05 21.37 -46.20
C VAL A 452 -1.45 21.37 -45.89
N LYS A 453 -2.27 21.39 -46.94
CA LYS A 453 -3.72 21.20 -46.90
C LYS A 453 -4.06 19.86 -47.54
N LEU A 454 -5.17 19.25 -47.14
CA LEU A 454 -5.64 17.97 -47.69
C LEU A 454 -6.86 18.20 -48.58
N ALA A 455 -6.93 17.53 -49.73
CA ALA A 455 -8.11 17.53 -50.59
C ALA A 455 -9.27 16.70 -50.02
N SER A 456 -8.97 15.66 -49.25
CA SER A 456 -9.98 14.85 -48.57
C SER A 456 -9.52 14.53 -47.15
N GLU A 457 -10.33 14.89 -46.17
CA GLU A 457 -10.03 14.73 -44.75
C GLU A 457 -10.02 13.25 -44.30
N SER A 458 -10.68 12.38 -45.06
CA SER A 458 -10.70 10.92 -44.85
C SER A 458 -9.30 10.30 -44.78
N TRP A 459 -8.31 10.96 -45.39
CA TRP A 459 -6.93 10.47 -45.48
C TRP A 459 -5.98 11.13 -44.48
N SER A 460 -6.47 12.04 -43.63
CA SER A 460 -5.65 12.83 -42.71
C SER A 460 -4.72 11.98 -41.86
N PHE A 461 -5.25 10.94 -41.21
CA PHE A 461 -4.46 10.05 -40.36
C PHE A 461 -3.41 9.26 -41.16
N ALA A 462 -3.79 8.71 -42.31
CA ALA A 462 -2.88 7.96 -43.17
C ALA A 462 -1.72 8.85 -43.69
N VAL A 463 -2.02 10.08 -44.11
CA VAL A 463 -1.02 11.05 -44.58
C VAL A 463 -0.09 11.49 -43.43
N GLU A 464 -0.61 11.69 -42.23
CA GLU A 464 0.21 12.00 -41.05
C GLU A 464 1.17 10.86 -40.69
N CYS A 465 0.72 9.61 -40.81
CA CYS A 465 1.56 8.44 -40.61
C CYS A 465 2.61 8.27 -41.72
N ALA A 466 2.27 8.62 -42.95
CA ALA A 466 3.18 8.59 -44.08
C ALA A 466 4.29 9.66 -43.97
N LEU A 467 3.93 10.92 -43.71
CA LEU A 467 4.87 12.04 -43.65
C LEU A 467 5.60 12.13 -42.30
N GLY A 468 4.99 11.65 -41.21
CA GLY A 468 5.64 11.48 -39.92
C GLY A 468 6.22 12.78 -39.32
N ARG A 469 7.54 12.78 -39.09
CA ARG A 469 8.30 13.93 -38.54
C ARG A 469 8.64 14.99 -39.60
N LEU A 470 8.50 14.67 -40.88
CA LEU A 470 8.73 15.62 -41.96
C LEU A 470 7.78 16.82 -41.85
N LEU A 471 6.58 16.63 -41.31
CA LEU A 471 5.63 17.70 -41.01
C LEU A 471 6.15 18.71 -39.98
N ASP A 472 7.07 18.31 -39.09
CA ASP A 472 7.64 19.19 -38.07
C ASP A 472 8.93 19.90 -38.54
N ALA A 473 9.41 19.61 -39.75
CA ALA A 473 10.66 20.13 -40.27
C ALA A 473 10.57 21.56 -40.80
N PHE A 474 11.70 22.26 -40.80
CA PHE A 474 11.88 23.59 -41.39
C PHE A 474 12.81 23.53 -42.60
N ILE A 475 12.50 24.29 -43.64
CA ILE A 475 13.24 24.36 -44.89
C ILE A 475 14.03 25.67 -44.92
N VAL A 476 15.32 25.62 -45.22
CA VAL A 476 16.22 26.79 -45.31
C VAL A 476 16.94 26.82 -46.64
N SER A 477 17.30 28.01 -47.13
CA SER A 477 17.87 28.17 -48.47
C SER A 477 19.33 27.68 -48.57
N CYS A 478 20.09 27.82 -47.48
CA CYS A 478 21.51 27.53 -47.46
C CYS A 478 22.01 27.08 -46.08
N HIS A 479 23.27 26.62 -46.02
CA HIS A 479 23.90 26.21 -44.76
C HIS A 479 23.99 27.35 -43.75
N ARG A 480 24.26 28.59 -44.19
CA ARG A 480 24.32 29.77 -43.30
C ARG A 480 22.99 29.99 -42.56
N ASP A 481 21.87 29.95 -43.28
CA ASP A 481 20.54 30.09 -42.69
C ASP A 481 20.23 28.96 -41.71
N SER A 482 20.74 27.74 -41.96
CA SER A 482 20.60 26.61 -41.03
C SER A 482 21.27 26.86 -39.67
N VAL A 483 22.39 27.57 -39.65
CA VAL A 483 23.10 27.93 -38.42
C VAL A 483 22.30 28.98 -37.64
N ILE A 484 21.80 30.01 -38.31
CA ILE A 484 21.00 31.07 -37.69
C ILE A 484 19.71 30.49 -37.10
N LEU A 485 19.02 29.62 -37.84
CA LEU A 485 17.81 28.96 -37.35
C LEU A 485 18.11 28.09 -36.11
N ARG A 486 19.28 27.44 -36.06
CA ARG A 486 19.72 26.66 -34.90
C ARG A 486 20.08 27.56 -33.70
N GLU A 487 20.58 28.78 -33.93
CA GLU A 487 20.75 29.81 -32.88
C GLU A 487 19.39 30.24 -32.31
N CYS A 488 18.41 30.57 -33.16
CA CYS A 488 17.06 30.92 -32.72
C CYS A 488 16.42 29.79 -31.91
N ALA A 489 16.63 28.53 -32.33
CA ALA A 489 16.13 27.36 -31.61
C ALA A 489 16.78 27.17 -30.23
N LYS A 490 18.09 27.46 -30.09
CA LYS A 490 18.78 27.44 -28.81
C LYS A 490 18.25 28.50 -27.84
N GLU A 491 17.96 29.71 -28.33
CA GLU A 491 17.40 30.82 -27.52
C GLU A 491 16.09 30.39 -26.83
N VAL A 492 15.26 29.62 -27.51
CA VAL A 492 13.94 29.18 -27.01
C VAL A 492 13.94 27.76 -26.43
N ASN A 493 15.12 27.16 -26.19
CA ASN A 493 15.27 25.81 -25.64
C ASN A 493 14.56 24.73 -26.50
N TYR A 494 14.61 24.86 -27.82
CA TYR A 494 14.05 23.91 -28.78
C TYR A 494 15.15 23.07 -29.43
N HIS A 495 15.43 21.91 -28.81
CA HIS A 495 16.56 21.05 -29.17
C HIS A 495 16.28 20.05 -30.30
N ASN A 496 15.01 19.72 -30.54
CA ASN A 496 14.61 18.67 -31.50
C ASN A 496 14.17 19.27 -32.85
N LEU A 497 15.00 20.15 -33.41
CA LEU A 497 14.73 20.85 -34.66
C LEU A 497 15.24 20.05 -35.87
N GLN A 498 14.34 19.70 -36.79
CA GLN A 498 14.70 19.13 -38.09
C GLN A 498 14.80 20.24 -39.14
N ILE A 499 15.96 20.36 -39.78
CA ILE A 499 16.24 21.38 -40.82
C ILE A 499 16.56 20.67 -42.13
N ILE A 500 15.91 21.10 -43.21
CA ILE A 500 16.13 20.64 -44.58
C ILE A 500 16.69 21.83 -45.36
N ILE A 501 17.84 21.64 -46.01
CA ILE A 501 18.40 22.66 -46.88
C ILE A 501 17.87 22.40 -48.30
N TYR A 502 17.17 23.37 -48.87
CA TYR A 502 16.57 23.25 -50.21
C TYR A 502 16.65 24.58 -50.96
N ASP A 503 16.83 24.49 -52.28
CA ASP A 503 16.89 25.67 -53.14
C ASP A 503 15.47 26.17 -53.48
N PHE A 504 15.14 27.37 -53.00
CA PHE A 504 13.84 28.02 -53.18
C PHE A 504 13.61 28.50 -54.62
N ALA A 505 14.66 28.60 -55.44
CA ALA A 505 14.54 29.00 -56.85
C ALA A 505 14.01 27.88 -57.75
N LYS A 506 13.96 26.63 -57.28
CA LYS A 506 13.49 25.50 -58.08
C LYS A 506 11.98 25.58 -58.33
N PRO A 507 11.52 25.47 -59.59
CA PRO A 507 10.10 25.40 -59.89
C PRO A 507 9.49 24.11 -59.34
N ARG A 508 8.14 24.04 -59.32
CA ARG A 508 7.41 22.83 -58.93
C ARG A 508 7.86 21.64 -59.79
N LEU A 509 8.20 20.52 -59.15
CA LEU A 509 8.56 19.29 -59.83
C LEU A 509 7.36 18.79 -60.64
N ASN A 510 7.58 18.57 -61.94
CA ASN A 510 6.64 17.92 -62.82
C ASN A 510 7.08 16.45 -63.00
N ILE A 511 6.30 15.52 -62.44
CA ILE A 511 6.61 14.09 -62.46
C ILE A 511 5.78 13.45 -63.58
N PRO A 512 6.40 12.89 -64.62
CA PRO A 512 5.69 12.15 -65.66
C PRO A 512 4.86 10.97 -65.12
N ASP A 513 3.69 10.72 -65.71
CA ASP A 513 2.76 9.68 -65.24
C ASP A 513 3.36 8.27 -65.16
N HIS A 514 4.30 7.92 -66.05
CA HIS A 514 4.97 6.62 -66.05
C HIS A 514 5.93 6.41 -64.86
N LEU A 515 6.32 7.47 -64.15
CA LEU A 515 7.13 7.39 -62.92
C LEU A 515 6.27 7.28 -61.66
N LEU A 516 4.95 7.46 -61.78
CA LEU A 516 4.01 7.29 -60.68
C LEU A 516 3.56 5.83 -60.56
N PRO A 517 3.13 5.38 -59.37
CA PRO A 517 2.52 4.07 -59.21
C PRO A 517 1.23 3.95 -60.03
N SER A 518 1.15 2.98 -60.94
CA SER A 518 -0.05 2.71 -61.74
C SER A 518 -1.12 2.02 -60.88
N THR A 519 -1.91 2.82 -60.14
CA THR A 519 -2.95 2.31 -59.24
C THR A 519 -4.26 3.10 -59.35
N THR A 520 -5.38 2.46 -59.04
CA THR A 520 -6.69 3.12 -58.90
C THR A 520 -6.84 3.88 -57.57
N HIS A 521 -5.86 3.74 -56.67
CA HIS A 521 -5.86 4.35 -55.34
C HIS A 521 -5.05 5.67 -55.33
N PRO A 522 -5.43 6.65 -54.50
CA PRO A 522 -4.72 7.92 -54.44
C PRO A 522 -3.33 7.77 -53.83
N THR A 523 -2.37 8.59 -54.27
CA THR A 523 -1.06 8.72 -53.62
C THR A 523 -1.09 9.84 -52.60
N VAL A 524 -0.11 9.89 -51.69
CA VAL A 524 -0.01 11.02 -50.74
C VAL A 524 0.11 12.33 -51.51
N LEU A 525 0.89 12.37 -52.60
CA LEU A 525 1.04 13.57 -53.45
C LEU A 525 -0.28 14.03 -54.07
N SER A 526 -1.18 13.12 -54.46
CA SER A 526 -2.46 13.51 -55.07
C SER A 526 -3.46 14.07 -54.06
N VAL A 527 -3.30 13.74 -52.77
CA VAL A 527 -4.20 14.19 -51.70
C VAL A 527 -3.71 15.51 -51.07
N ILE A 528 -2.40 15.73 -50.99
CA ILE A 528 -1.83 16.96 -50.40
C ILE A 528 -1.84 18.13 -51.38
N HIS A 529 -2.09 19.33 -50.86
CA HIS A 529 -2.06 20.59 -51.57
C HIS A 529 -1.24 21.60 -50.77
N SER A 530 -0.31 22.30 -51.42
CA SER A 530 0.43 23.41 -50.81
C SER A 530 0.53 24.56 -51.80
N GLU A 531 0.42 25.78 -51.29
CA GLU A 531 0.62 27.01 -52.08
C GLU A 531 2.10 27.23 -52.42
N ASN A 532 3.02 26.63 -51.66
CA ASN A 532 4.45 26.78 -51.87
C ASN A 532 5.05 25.59 -52.64
N PRO A 533 5.61 25.81 -53.85
CA PRO A 533 6.25 24.74 -54.64
C PRO A 533 7.38 24.01 -53.90
N THR A 534 8.17 24.73 -53.10
CA THR A 534 9.29 24.17 -52.34
C THR A 534 8.83 23.12 -51.34
N VAL A 535 7.67 23.31 -50.72
CA VAL A 535 7.08 22.34 -49.77
C VAL A 535 6.75 21.04 -50.48
N LEU A 536 6.06 21.11 -51.63
CA LEU A 536 5.71 19.92 -52.41
C LEU A 536 6.96 19.19 -52.91
N ASN A 537 7.95 19.94 -53.40
CA ASN A 537 9.21 19.38 -53.87
C ASN A 537 9.95 18.62 -52.74
N VAL A 538 10.01 19.20 -51.53
CA VAL A 538 10.61 18.52 -50.37
C VAL A 538 9.81 17.29 -49.95
N LEU A 539 8.48 17.32 -50.00
CA LEU A 539 7.64 16.16 -49.68
C LEU A 539 7.80 15.02 -50.70
N VAL A 540 8.12 15.33 -51.95
CA VAL A 540 8.51 14.35 -52.98
C VAL A 540 9.93 13.83 -52.69
N ASP A 541 10.92 14.71 -52.64
CA ASP A 541 12.35 14.32 -52.54
C ASP A 541 12.67 13.58 -51.24
N GLN A 542 12.14 14.04 -50.09
CA GLN A 542 12.42 13.47 -48.77
C GLN A 542 11.31 12.53 -48.30
N GLY A 543 10.05 12.83 -48.63
CA GLY A 543 8.89 12.05 -48.19
C GLY A 543 8.50 10.91 -49.14
N SER A 544 8.92 10.96 -50.40
CA SER A 544 8.43 10.07 -51.47
C SER A 544 6.91 10.05 -51.58
N ALA A 545 6.27 11.20 -51.38
CA ALA A 545 4.81 11.35 -51.37
C ALA A 545 4.15 10.83 -52.67
N GLU A 546 4.86 10.90 -53.78
CA GLU A 546 4.45 10.44 -55.11
C GLU A 546 4.43 8.91 -55.24
N ARG A 547 5.19 8.19 -54.40
CA ARG A 547 5.32 6.72 -54.40
C ARG A 547 4.64 6.04 -53.23
N THR A 548 3.94 6.81 -52.38
CA THR A 548 3.19 6.30 -51.24
C THR A 548 1.70 6.27 -51.57
N VAL A 549 1.10 5.07 -51.59
CA VAL A 549 -0.32 4.85 -51.95
C VAL A 549 -1.19 4.73 -50.70
N LEU A 550 -2.40 5.28 -50.76
CA LEU A 550 -3.38 5.31 -49.68
C LEU A 550 -4.59 4.42 -49.99
N VAL A 551 -4.96 3.56 -49.06
CA VAL A 551 -6.03 2.55 -49.20
C VAL A 551 -6.95 2.58 -47.99
N ARG A 552 -8.25 2.31 -48.16
CA ARG A 552 -9.19 2.38 -47.03
C ARG A 552 -9.00 1.16 -46.13
N ASP A 553 -9.23 -0.01 -46.69
CA ASP A 553 -9.30 -1.25 -45.93
C ASP A 553 -7.95 -1.96 -45.82
N TYR A 554 -7.77 -2.69 -44.72
CA TYR A 554 -6.58 -3.50 -44.46
C TYR A 554 -6.32 -4.55 -45.56
N GLU A 555 -7.36 -5.29 -45.96
CA GLU A 555 -7.22 -6.34 -46.97
C GLU A 555 -6.88 -5.79 -48.36
N VAL A 556 -7.48 -4.65 -48.72
CA VAL A 556 -7.15 -3.95 -49.97
C VAL A 556 -5.70 -3.49 -49.94
N GLY A 557 -5.23 -2.94 -48.82
CA GLY A 557 -3.83 -2.55 -48.67
C GLY A 557 -2.85 -3.69 -48.79
N ARG A 558 -3.20 -4.86 -48.25
CA ARG A 558 -2.39 -6.07 -48.36
C ARG A 558 -2.25 -6.50 -49.81
N SER A 559 -3.36 -6.52 -50.55
CA SER A 559 -3.39 -6.88 -51.97
C SER A 559 -2.57 -5.89 -52.82
N VAL A 560 -2.75 -4.59 -52.60
CA VAL A 560 -2.02 -3.53 -53.32
C VAL A 560 -0.52 -3.58 -53.02
N ALA A 561 -0.14 -3.85 -51.77
CA ALA A 561 1.26 -3.88 -51.35
C ALA A 561 2.01 -5.14 -51.82
N PHE A 562 1.35 -6.30 -51.83
CA PHE A 562 2.02 -7.60 -51.96
C PHE A 562 1.63 -8.41 -53.19
N ASP A 563 0.35 -8.37 -53.57
CA ASP A 563 -0.18 -9.25 -54.61
C ASP A 563 -0.08 -8.58 -56.01
N ASN A 564 -0.39 -7.29 -56.09
CA ASN A 564 -0.53 -6.57 -57.36
C ASN A 564 0.80 -6.11 -58.00
N ARG A 565 1.94 -6.28 -57.30
CA ARG A 565 3.32 -5.94 -57.76
C ARG A 565 3.41 -4.64 -58.58
N ILE A 566 2.89 -3.55 -58.03
CA ILE A 566 2.78 -2.26 -58.71
C ILE A 566 4.17 -1.63 -58.89
N GLN A 567 4.48 -1.18 -60.12
CA GLN A 567 5.73 -0.48 -60.42
C GLN A 567 5.80 0.87 -59.71
N ASN A 568 7.00 1.29 -59.32
CA ASN A 568 7.26 2.55 -58.61
C ASN A 568 6.57 2.72 -57.25
N LEU A 569 5.87 1.71 -56.74
CA LEU A 569 5.34 1.71 -55.37
C LEU A 569 6.47 1.63 -54.33
N LYS A 570 6.41 2.46 -53.29
CA LYS A 570 7.35 2.41 -52.15
C LYS A 570 6.68 1.84 -50.91
N ASP A 571 5.60 2.48 -50.47
CA ASP A 571 4.87 2.15 -49.25
C ASP A 571 3.35 2.28 -49.49
N VAL A 572 2.55 1.46 -48.81
CA VAL A 572 1.09 1.55 -48.78
C VAL A 572 0.64 1.87 -47.35
N TYR A 573 -0.28 2.82 -47.19
CA TYR A 573 -0.86 3.18 -45.90
C TYR A 573 -2.38 3.03 -45.90
N THR A 574 -2.91 2.34 -44.88
CA THR A 574 -4.36 2.25 -44.68
C THR A 574 -4.94 3.51 -44.05
N SER A 575 -6.25 3.74 -44.14
CA SER A 575 -6.92 4.86 -43.44
C SER A 575 -6.71 4.79 -41.94
N ASP A 576 -6.55 3.58 -41.40
CA ASP A 576 -6.29 3.30 -39.97
C ASP A 576 -4.79 3.33 -39.62
N GLY A 577 -3.93 3.78 -40.53
CA GLY A 577 -2.51 4.05 -40.28
C GLY A 577 -1.59 2.83 -40.28
N TYR A 578 -2.02 1.68 -40.79
CA TYR A 578 -1.10 0.54 -41.02
C TYR A 578 -0.19 0.87 -42.19
N LYS A 579 1.11 0.54 -42.05
CA LYS A 579 2.09 0.67 -43.12
C LYS A 579 2.42 -0.70 -43.69
N MET A 580 2.35 -0.86 -45.01
CA MET A 580 2.64 -2.10 -45.72
C MET A 580 3.66 -1.85 -46.82
N PHE A 581 4.72 -2.65 -46.89
CA PHE A 581 5.75 -2.50 -47.90
C PHE A 581 6.55 -3.79 -48.12
N SER A 582 7.17 -3.90 -49.29
CA SER A 582 8.06 -5.01 -49.65
C SER A 582 9.50 -4.52 -49.84
N ARG A 583 10.46 -5.28 -49.30
CA ARG A 583 11.91 -5.08 -49.54
C ARG A 583 12.49 -6.39 -50.05
N GLY A 584 12.69 -6.49 -51.37
CA GLY A 584 13.05 -7.75 -52.01
C GLY A 584 11.97 -8.82 -51.75
N PRO A 585 12.32 -10.02 -51.24
CA PRO A 585 11.35 -11.07 -50.95
C PRO A 585 10.57 -10.86 -49.64
N VAL A 586 10.97 -9.89 -48.80
CA VAL A 586 10.37 -9.70 -47.47
C VAL A 586 9.16 -8.77 -47.55
N GLN A 587 8.01 -9.27 -47.12
CA GLN A 587 6.77 -8.51 -46.95
C GLN A 587 6.63 -8.08 -45.49
N THR A 588 6.41 -6.78 -45.24
CA THR A 588 6.31 -6.23 -43.89
C THR A 588 5.04 -5.42 -43.71
N ILE A 589 4.33 -5.69 -42.62
CA ILE A 589 3.17 -4.92 -42.16
C ILE A 589 3.51 -4.35 -40.78
N LEU A 590 3.47 -3.03 -40.65
CA LEU A 590 3.67 -2.34 -39.39
C LEU A 590 2.34 -1.76 -38.90
N PRO A 591 1.95 -2.03 -37.64
CA PRO A 591 0.75 -1.43 -37.06
C PRO A 591 0.92 0.08 -36.89
N PRO A 592 -0.19 0.84 -36.79
CA PRO A 592 -0.15 2.28 -36.56
C PRO A 592 0.60 2.60 -35.26
N HIS A 593 1.54 3.55 -35.34
CA HIS A 593 2.32 3.96 -34.18
C HIS A 593 1.44 4.81 -33.25
N ARG A 594 0.86 4.20 -32.20
CA ARG A 594 -0.04 4.84 -31.20
C ARG A 594 0.54 6.04 -30.42
N LYS A 595 1.81 6.41 -30.62
CA LYS A 595 2.45 7.58 -29.99
C LYS A 595 2.50 8.82 -30.91
N GLY A 596 2.08 8.70 -32.17
CA GLY A 596 1.92 9.85 -33.05
C GLY A 596 0.65 10.62 -32.67
N ASN A 597 0.76 11.94 -32.48
CA ASN A 597 -0.38 12.83 -32.32
C ASN A 597 -1.26 12.72 -33.58
N ALA A 598 -2.29 11.87 -33.54
CA ALA A 598 -3.26 11.73 -34.61
C ALA A 598 -4.10 13.01 -34.73
N GLY A 599 -4.38 13.44 -35.96
CA GLY A 599 -5.26 14.58 -36.26
C GLY A 599 -4.54 15.93 -36.37
N ARG A 600 -3.23 15.97 -36.63
CA ARG A 600 -2.46 17.20 -36.90
C ARG A 600 -2.92 17.95 -38.15
N LEU A 601 -3.44 17.24 -39.14
CA LEU A 601 -3.93 17.76 -40.43
C LEU A 601 -5.46 17.68 -40.56
N CYS A 602 -6.16 17.28 -39.49
CA CYS A 602 -7.62 17.12 -39.47
C CYS A 602 -8.31 18.43 -39.07
N THR A 603 -9.27 18.88 -39.88
CA THR A 603 -10.06 20.11 -39.66
C THR A 603 -11.39 19.85 -38.94
N SER A 604 -11.93 18.62 -39.01
CA SER A 604 -13.18 18.18 -38.35
C SER A 604 -13.02 17.67 -36.90
N LEU A 605 -12.17 18.31 -36.09
CA LEU A 605 -11.98 17.95 -34.67
C LEU A 605 -13.29 18.02 -33.86
N GLY A 606 -14.26 18.82 -34.30
CA GLY A 606 -15.54 19.02 -33.62
C GLY A 606 -16.41 17.76 -33.53
N GLU A 607 -16.48 16.94 -34.59
CA GLU A 607 -17.31 15.71 -34.57
C GLU A 607 -16.74 14.65 -33.63
N LYS A 608 -15.41 14.50 -33.59
CA LYS A 608 -14.73 13.59 -32.65
C LYS A 608 -14.85 14.05 -31.21
N ILE A 609 -14.82 15.36 -30.97
CA ILE A 609 -15.09 15.92 -29.64
C ILE A 609 -16.53 15.60 -29.23
N ALA A 610 -17.51 15.79 -30.12
CA ALA A 610 -18.91 15.47 -29.85
C ALA A 610 -19.14 13.96 -29.56
N GLU A 611 -18.47 13.07 -30.29
CA GLU A 611 -18.52 11.62 -30.04
C GLU A 611 -17.96 11.27 -28.65
N MET A 612 -16.78 11.79 -28.30
CA MET A 612 -16.17 11.58 -26.98
C MET A 612 -17.00 12.21 -25.85
N GLU A 613 -17.65 13.36 -26.08
CA GLU A 613 -18.57 13.99 -25.14
C GLU A 613 -19.82 13.14 -24.92
N SER A 614 -20.36 12.52 -25.98
CA SER A 614 -21.46 11.55 -25.88
C SER A 614 -21.05 10.32 -25.09
N GLU A 615 -19.86 9.75 -25.33
CA GLU A 615 -19.34 8.61 -24.55
C GLU A 615 -19.17 8.94 -23.07
N ILE A 616 -18.71 10.16 -22.76
CA ILE A 616 -18.62 10.64 -21.37
C ILE A 616 -20.02 10.72 -20.76
N ALA A 617 -21.00 11.28 -21.47
CA ALA A 617 -22.37 11.39 -20.98
C ALA A 617 -22.99 10.02 -20.68
N ASP A 618 -22.76 9.02 -21.55
CA ASP A 618 -23.22 7.65 -21.35
C ASP A 618 -22.55 7.00 -20.13
N MET A 619 -21.23 7.16 -19.98
CA MET A 619 -20.52 6.65 -18.80
C MET A 619 -20.94 7.34 -17.50
N GLU A 620 -21.18 8.66 -17.52
CA GLU A 620 -21.70 9.41 -16.37
C GLU A 620 -23.12 8.95 -16.00
N ARG A 621 -23.95 8.59 -17.00
CA ARG A 621 -25.26 7.98 -16.78
C ARG A 621 -25.16 6.61 -16.11
N ILE A 622 -24.24 5.75 -16.59
CA ILE A 622 -23.97 4.42 -16.00
C ILE A 622 -23.48 4.56 -14.56
N ILE A 623 -22.56 5.48 -14.29
CA ILE A 623 -22.07 5.74 -12.92
C ILE A 623 -23.24 6.17 -12.04
N SER A 624 -24.04 7.14 -12.48
CA SER A 624 -25.20 7.65 -11.71
C SER A 624 -26.21 6.55 -11.40
N GLN A 625 -26.50 5.68 -12.37
CA GLN A 625 -27.39 4.54 -12.19
C GLN A 625 -26.82 3.53 -11.17
N ARG A 626 -25.52 3.23 -11.24
CA ARG A 626 -24.87 2.31 -10.29
C ARG A 626 -24.75 2.88 -8.89
N THR A 627 -24.46 4.17 -8.76
CA THR A 627 -24.46 4.86 -7.46
C THR A 627 -25.84 4.82 -6.81
N ARG A 628 -26.93 4.94 -7.60
CA ARG A 628 -28.30 4.73 -7.09
C ARG A 628 -28.54 3.28 -6.68
N ASN A 629 -28.13 2.31 -7.49
CA ASN A 629 -28.27 0.89 -7.18
C ASN A 629 -27.46 0.47 -5.94
N MET A 630 -26.41 1.21 -5.58
CA MET A 630 -25.59 1.00 -4.38
C MET A 630 -26.28 1.41 -3.07
N LYS A 631 -27.31 2.26 -3.10
CA LYS A 631 -28.03 2.69 -1.89
C LYS A 631 -28.72 1.51 -1.19
N ASN A 632 -29.54 0.75 -1.92
CA ASN A 632 -30.26 -0.40 -1.38
C ASN A 632 -29.36 -1.45 -0.68
N PRO A 633 -28.24 -1.92 -1.24
CA PRO A 633 -27.34 -2.84 -0.56
C PRO A 633 -26.58 -2.19 0.61
N ASN A 634 -26.27 -0.89 0.56
CA ASN A 634 -25.70 -0.18 1.71
C ASN A 634 -26.69 -0.10 2.87
N ASP A 635 -27.96 0.25 2.60
CA ASP A 635 -29.01 0.31 3.62
C ASP A 635 -29.22 -1.08 4.26
N LYS A 636 -29.22 -2.15 3.44
CA LYS A 636 -29.28 -3.53 3.93
C LYS A 636 -28.06 -3.94 4.74
N ARG A 637 -26.87 -3.47 4.36
CA ARG A 637 -25.63 -3.71 5.11
C ARG A 637 -25.72 -3.06 6.49
N GLU A 638 -26.17 -1.82 6.57
CA GLU A 638 -26.36 -1.11 7.85
C GLU A 638 -27.40 -1.80 8.74
N ASP A 639 -28.54 -2.22 8.18
CA ASP A 639 -29.56 -2.98 8.92
C ASP A 639 -29.00 -4.32 9.47
N ILE A 640 -28.26 -5.08 8.65
CA ILE A 640 -27.62 -6.32 9.10
C ILE A 640 -26.53 -6.05 10.14
N GLU A 641 -25.78 -4.96 10.00
CA GLU A 641 -24.74 -4.57 10.96
C GLU A 641 -25.34 -4.20 12.33
N LEU A 642 -26.48 -3.49 12.35
CA LEU A 642 -27.25 -3.24 13.57
C LEU A 642 -27.77 -4.54 14.19
N LYS A 643 -28.28 -5.48 13.38
CA LYS A 643 -28.71 -6.81 13.85
C LYS A 643 -27.57 -7.62 14.45
N ILE A 644 -26.41 -7.64 13.80
CA ILE A 644 -25.19 -8.30 14.31
C ILE A 644 -24.76 -7.67 15.64
N ASN A 645 -24.75 -6.34 15.74
CA ASN A 645 -24.36 -5.65 16.97
C ASN A 645 -25.35 -5.93 18.12
N ASN A 646 -26.65 -5.99 17.84
CA ASN A 646 -27.68 -6.35 18.81
C ASN A 646 -27.54 -7.82 19.27
N LEU A 647 -27.29 -8.76 18.36
CA LEU A 647 -27.03 -10.16 18.71
C LEU A 647 -25.73 -10.32 19.51
N LYS A 648 -24.65 -9.61 19.14
CA LYS A 648 -23.40 -9.59 19.90
C LYS A 648 -23.60 -9.11 21.32
N ARG A 649 -24.40 -8.05 21.53
CA ARG A 649 -24.74 -7.55 22.88
C ARG A 649 -25.46 -8.63 23.68
N LYS A 650 -26.51 -9.24 23.12
CA LYS A 650 -27.25 -10.34 23.77
C LYS A 650 -26.35 -11.53 24.08
N ARG A 651 -25.48 -11.92 23.14
CA ARG A 651 -24.55 -13.03 23.32
C ARG A 651 -23.56 -12.76 24.46
N VAL A 652 -22.98 -11.55 24.52
CA VAL A 652 -22.04 -11.18 25.58
C VAL A 652 -22.73 -11.14 26.95
N GLU A 653 -23.98 -10.70 27.01
CA GLU A 653 -24.79 -10.72 28.24
C GLU A 653 -25.05 -12.16 28.71
N GLU A 654 -25.47 -13.05 27.82
CA GLU A 654 -25.67 -14.48 28.09
C GLU A 654 -24.35 -15.20 28.45
N GLU A 655 -23.24 -14.87 27.78
CA GLU A 655 -21.90 -15.40 28.09
C GLU A 655 -21.41 -14.96 29.48
N ARG A 656 -21.66 -13.71 29.87
CA ARG A 656 -21.36 -13.22 31.23
C ARG A 656 -22.20 -13.93 32.28
N LEU A 657 -23.48 -14.13 32.01
CA LEU A 657 -24.38 -14.84 32.92
C LEU A 657 -23.96 -16.30 33.08
N LEU A 658 -23.60 -16.96 31.98
CA LEU A 658 -23.06 -18.32 31.96
C LEU A 658 -21.76 -18.42 32.79
N GLU A 659 -20.83 -17.48 32.62
CA GLU A 659 -19.58 -17.47 33.37
C GLU A 659 -19.81 -17.21 34.87
N SER A 660 -20.70 -16.27 35.20
CA SER A 660 -21.10 -16.02 36.59
C SER A 660 -21.69 -17.26 37.25
N LYS A 661 -22.54 -18.01 36.53
CA LYS A 661 -23.17 -19.24 37.06
C LYS A 661 -22.16 -20.39 37.21
N LYS A 662 -21.17 -20.50 36.32
CA LYS A 662 -20.06 -21.46 36.47
C LYS A 662 -19.20 -21.17 37.70
N VAL A 663 -18.87 -19.89 37.93
CA VAL A 663 -18.11 -19.47 39.12
C VAL A 663 -18.90 -19.78 40.40
N GLN A 664 -20.21 -19.50 40.42
CA GLN A 664 -21.09 -19.88 41.54
C GLN A 664 -21.05 -21.39 41.83
N LEU A 665 -21.08 -22.22 40.78
CA LEU A 665 -20.99 -23.68 40.92
C LEU A 665 -19.62 -24.14 41.46
N ASP A 666 -18.53 -23.51 41.03
CA ASP A 666 -17.18 -23.83 41.51
C ASP A 666 -16.93 -23.36 42.95
N ASP A 667 -17.55 -22.27 43.38
CA ASP A 667 -17.45 -21.79 44.77
C ASP A 667 -18.22 -22.71 45.72
N ILE A 668 -19.43 -23.16 45.33
CA ILE A 668 -20.22 -24.15 46.11
C ILE A 668 -19.44 -25.47 46.25
N ARG A 669 -18.74 -25.91 45.19
CA ARG A 669 -17.87 -27.10 45.21
C ARG A 669 -16.67 -26.98 46.15
N LYS A 670 -16.13 -25.79 46.38
CA LYS A 670 -15.02 -25.56 47.32
C LYS A 670 -15.51 -25.57 48.76
N THR A 671 -16.64 -24.91 49.03
CA THR A 671 -17.24 -24.88 50.37
C THR A 671 -17.67 -26.27 50.86
N SER A 672 -18.10 -27.18 49.98
CA SER A 672 -18.44 -28.55 50.36
C SER A 672 -17.24 -29.43 50.70
N ALA A 673 -16.03 -29.07 50.24
CA ALA A 673 -14.79 -29.81 50.54
C ALA A 673 -14.20 -29.47 51.92
N ASP A 674 -14.45 -28.26 52.44
CA ASP A 674 -13.87 -27.78 53.71
C ASP A 674 -14.66 -28.22 54.96
N ILE A 675 -15.90 -28.68 54.83
CA ILE A 675 -16.78 -29.07 55.95
C ILE A 675 -16.38 -30.42 56.60
N ASN A 676 -15.55 -31.24 55.96
CA ASN A 676 -15.21 -32.60 56.42
C ASN A 676 -14.04 -32.72 57.42
N ARG A 677 -13.50 -31.62 57.95
CA ARG A 677 -12.38 -31.66 58.92
C ARG A 677 -12.62 -30.70 60.08
N VAL A 678 -13.18 -31.21 61.17
CA VAL A 678 -12.81 -30.97 62.59
C VAL A 678 -13.96 -31.42 63.50
N THR A 679 -13.65 -32.30 64.46
CA THR A 679 -14.53 -32.74 65.54
C THR A 679 -13.89 -32.50 66.92
N LEU A 680 -14.77 -32.12 67.86
CA LEU A 680 -14.76 -32.28 69.33
C LEU A 680 -14.10 -31.20 70.22
N SER A 681 -14.94 -30.65 71.12
CA SER A 681 -14.61 -30.28 72.50
C SER A 681 -15.85 -30.44 73.39
N ASP A 682 -15.65 -30.96 74.59
CA ASP A 682 -16.63 -31.46 75.57
C ASP A 682 -17.58 -30.42 76.18
N THR A 683 -18.85 -30.79 76.41
CA THR A 683 -19.87 -29.99 77.13
C THR A 683 -20.30 -30.64 78.46
N SER A 684 -19.37 -31.22 79.20
CA SER A 684 -19.66 -31.89 80.48
C SER A 684 -19.77 -30.91 81.68
N GLU A 685 -19.20 -29.72 81.61
CA GLU A 685 -19.15 -28.79 82.75
C GLU A 685 -20.44 -27.96 82.92
N LEU A 686 -21.15 -27.69 81.81
CA LEU A 686 -22.38 -26.86 81.80
C LEU A 686 -23.60 -27.58 82.36
N GLU A 687 -23.66 -28.92 82.27
CA GLU A 687 -24.79 -29.71 82.79
C GLU A 687 -24.77 -29.80 84.33
N ALA A 688 -23.59 -29.70 84.95
CA ALA A 688 -23.45 -29.74 86.41
C ALA A 688 -23.87 -28.40 87.08
N GLU A 689 -23.60 -27.25 86.46
CA GLU A 689 -24.03 -25.94 86.98
C GLU A 689 -25.55 -25.76 86.93
N MET A 690 -26.22 -26.33 85.93
CA MET A 690 -27.67 -26.16 85.75
C MET A 690 -28.47 -26.83 86.87
N MET A 691 -28.01 -28.00 87.35
CA MET A 691 -28.69 -28.76 88.40
C MET A 691 -28.62 -28.06 89.77
N GLN A 692 -27.54 -27.30 90.05
CA GLN A 692 -27.37 -26.57 91.30
C GLN A 692 -28.29 -25.35 91.41
N VAL A 693 -28.53 -24.65 90.29
CA VAL A 693 -29.33 -23.42 90.26
C VAL A 693 -30.83 -23.69 90.38
N GLU A 694 -31.31 -24.84 89.89
CA GLU A 694 -32.73 -25.21 89.96
C GLU A 694 -33.20 -25.49 91.41
N VAL A 695 -32.33 -26.06 92.27
CA VAL A 695 -32.63 -26.33 93.68
C VAL A 695 -32.79 -25.04 94.50
N ASP A 696 -32.01 -24.01 94.19
CA ASP A 696 -32.05 -22.72 94.91
C ASP A 696 -33.31 -21.89 94.58
N ILE A 697 -33.95 -22.13 93.43
CA ILE A 697 -35.16 -21.42 93.00
C ILE A 697 -36.37 -21.86 93.82
N GLU A 698 -36.56 -23.16 94.06
CA GLU A 698 -37.71 -23.68 94.82
C GLU A 698 -37.75 -23.15 96.26
N GLN A 699 -36.60 -22.97 96.91
CA GLN A 699 -36.53 -22.46 98.29
C GLN A 699 -36.95 -20.98 98.40
N LYS A 700 -36.72 -20.17 97.35
CA LYS A 700 -37.01 -18.73 97.33
C LYS A 700 -38.47 -18.43 96.98
N GLU A 701 -39.14 -19.27 96.19
CA GLU A 701 -40.56 -19.08 95.81
C GLU A 701 -41.51 -19.16 97.02
N LEU A 702 -41.20 -20.03 97.98
CA LEU A 702 -42.01 -20.24 99.18
C LEU A 702 -42.02 -19.02 100.12
N LEU A 703 -40.96 -18.21 100.12
CA LEU A 703 -40.85 -17.00 100.94
C LEU A 703 -41.67 -15.83 100.38
N VAL A 704 -41.73 -15.69 99.05
CA VAL A 704 -42.45 -14.60 98.37
C VAL A 704 -43.97 -14.75 98.51
N GLN A 705 -44.50 -15.97 98.54
CA GLN A 705 -45.93 -16.22 98.74
C GLN A 705 -46.43 -15.77 100.13
N LYS A 706 -45.60 -15.88 101.19
CA LYS A 706 -45.96 -15.43 102.54
C LYS A 706 -46.12 -13.91 102.67
N ILE A 707 -45.35 -13.13 101.91
CA ILE A 707 -45.38 -11.66 101.95
C ILE A 707 -46.65 -11.11 101.26
N ASN A 708 -47.10 -11.78 100.18
CA ASN A 708 -48.23 -11.32 99.37
C ASN A 708 -49.58 -11.32 100.12
N LEU A 709 -49.75 -12.25 101.07
CA LEU A 709 -50.95 -12.35 101.91
C LEU A 709 -51.09 -11.20 102.94
N ARG A 710 -50.00 -10.50 103.27
CA ARG A 710 -50.03 -9.35 104.19
C ARG A 710 -50.41 -8.04 103.49
N LEU A 711 -50.03 -7.90 102.22
CA LEU A 711 -50.26 -6.69 101.43
C LEU A 711 -51.76 -6.44 101.13
N THR A 712 -52.52 -7.50 100.85
CA THR A 712 -53.93 -7.41 100.49
C THR A 712 -54.82 -6.89 101.62
N LYS A 713 -54.44 -7.08 102.89
CA LYS A 713 -55.18 -6.55 104.03
C LYS A 713 -55.01 -5.03 104.23
N ALA A 714 -53.86 -4.47 103.89
CA ALA A 714 -53.59 -3.03 104.06
C ALA A 714 -54.31 -2.15 103.03
N LEU A 715 -54.56 -2.67 101.82
CA LEU A 715 -55.21 -1.97 100.71
C LEU A 715 -56.71 -1.65 100.95
N GLN A 716 -57.38 -2.42 101.81
CA GLN A 716 -58.81 -2.28 102.03
C GLN A 716 -59.14 -1.12 102.98
N ASP A 717 -58.25 -0.80 103.92
CA ASP A 717 -58.41 0.26 104.94
C ASP A 717 -58.18 1.69 104.39
N GLU A 718 -57.48 1.84 103.25
CA GLU A 718 -57.25 3.13 102.56
C GLU A 718 -58.52 3.65 101.86
N ASN A 719 -59.27 2.76 101.21
CA ASN A 719 -60.38 3.14 100.33
C ASN A 719 -61.61 3.67 101.09
N ASP A 720 -61.85 3.18 102.31
CA ASP A 720 -63.00 3.59 103.12
C ASP A 720 -62.89 5.05 103.61
N ARG A 721 -61.68 5.58 103.81
CA ARG A 721 -61.47 6.96 104.32
C ARG A 721 -61.63 8.05 103.25
N ARG A 722 -61.39 7.75 101.96
CA ARG A 722 -61.51 8.72 100.85
C ARG A 722 -62.95 9.07 100.47
N ALA A 723 -63.92 8.19 100.76
CA ALA A 723 -65.32 8.42 100.38
C ALA A 723 -65.97 9.57 101.19
N CYS A 724 -65.57 9.77 102.44
CA CYS A 724 -66.17 10.74 103.37
C CYS A 724 -65.82 12.21 103.04
N TYR A 725 -64.69 12.48 102.38
CA TYR A 725 -64.23 13.83 102.01
C TYR A 725 -65.07 14.47 100.88
N LYS A 726 -65.73 13.64 100.06
CA LYS A 726 -66.37 14.08 98.82
C LYS A 726 -67.74 14.73 99.03
N GLU A 727 -68.45 14.43 100.11
CA GLU A 727 -69.78 15.00 100.41
C GLU A 727 -69.73 16.45 100.96
N PHE A 728 -68.58 16.88 101.50
CA PHE A 728 -68.44 18.19 102.16
C PHE A 728 -68.27 19.38 101.18
N ILE A 729 -67.71 19.16 99.99
CA ILE A 729 -67.42 20.22 99.01
C ILE A 729 -68.68 20.71 98.27
N ASP A 730 -69.69 19.84 98.11
CA ASP A 730 -70.87 20.13 97.30
C ASP A 730 -71.87 21.11 97.97
N GLY A 731 -71.68 21.44 99.26
CA GLY A 731 -72.49 22.41 99.99
C GLY A 731 -72.10 23.88 99.78
N VAL A 732 -70.82 24.17 99.49
CA VAL A 732 -70.29 25.55 99.50
C VAL A 732 -70.61 26.32 98.20
N TYR A 733 -70.91 25.61 97.11
CA TYR A 733 -71.15 26.23 95.81
C TYR A 733 -72.55 26.84 95.60
N ARG A 734 -73.45 26.78 96.60
CA ARG A 734 -74.87 27.13 96.40
C ARG A 734 -75.30 28.55 96.84
N GLU A 735 -74.44 29.38 97.46
CA GLU A 735 -74.89 30.64 98.11
C GLU A 735 -74.24 31.99 97.69
N VAL A 736 -73.34 32.06 96.70
CA VAL A 736 -72.74 33.37 96.28
C VAL A 736 -73.09 33.73 94.83
N GLY A 737 -74.38 34.01 94.61
CA GLY A 737 -74.98 34.14 93.26
C GLY A 737 -75.03 35.53 92.60
N PRO A 738 -75.11 36.70 93.30
CA PRO A 738 -75.34 37.95 92.58
C PRO A 738 -74.39 39.11 92.97
N SER A 739 -73.08 38.99 92.70
CA SER A 739 -72.13 40.14 92.70
C SER A 739 -71.16 40.18 91.51
N ASN A 740 -71.06 39.13 90.69
CA ASN A 740 -70.02 38.97 89.64
C ASN A 740 -70.33 39.62 88.27
N VAL A 741 -71.55 40.12 88.03
CA VAL A 741 -71.98 40.44 86.67
C VAL A 741 -71.45 41.79 86.16
N LEU A 742 -71.12 42.74 87.04
CA LEU A 742 -70.64 44.08 86.65
C LEU A 742 -69.11 44.21 86.59
N GLU A 743 -68.33 43.43 87.35
CA GLU A 743 -66.86 43.38 87.24
C GLU A 743 -66.40 42.73 85.92
N LEU A 744 -67.12 41.71 85.46
CA LEU A 744 -66.80 41.00 84.21
C LEU A 744 -66.89 41.88 82.96
N GLU A 745 -67.69 42.96 82.99
CA GLU A 745 -67.80 43.86 81.84
C GLU A 745 -66.70 44.93 81.78
N ILE A 746 -66.17 45.37 82.92
CA ILE A 746 -65.02 46.29 82.97
C ILE A 746 -63.74 45.56 82.58
N GLU A 747 -63.55 44.34 83.08
CA GLU A 747 -62.37 43.52 82.77
C GLU A 747 -62.30 43.19 81.28
N ARG A 748 -63.43 42.92 80.62
CA ARG A 748 -63.48 42.67 79.16
C ARG A 748 -63.03 43.87 78.32
N VAL A 749 -63.27 45.10 78.75
CA VAL A 749 -62.84 46.31 78.02
C VAL A 749 -61.36 46.58 78.28
N LYS A 750 -60.87 46.38 79.51
CA LYS A 750 -59.43 46.43 79.84
C LYS A 750 -58.62 45.38 79.08
N ASP A 751 -59.09 44.14 79.04
CA ASP A 751 -58.42 43.05 78.34
C ASP A 751 -58.28 43.36 76.84
N LYS A 752 -59.34 43.88 76.19
CA LYS A 752 -59.28 44.27 74.79
C LYS A 752 -58.30 45.42 74.54
N LEU A 753 -58.23 46.38 75.46
CA LEU A 753 -57.33 47.52 75.38
C LEU A 753 -55.86 47.10 75.55
N GLN A 754 -55.58 46.27 76.56
CA GLN A 754 -54.27 45.69 76.81
C GLN A 754 -53.82 44.79 75.65
N THR A 755 -54.74 44.02 75.05
CA THR A 755 -54.45 43.18 73.88
C THR A 755 -54.06 44.03 72.66
N ALA A 756 -54.75 45.16 72.44
CA ALA A 756 -54.42 46.08 71.34
C ALA A 756 -53.09 46.82 71.56
N GLU A 757 -52.80 47.24 72.81
CA GLU A 757 -51.52 47.88 73.18
C GLU A 757 -50.33 46.91 73.07
N GLN A 758 -50.49 45.67 73.55
CA GLN A 758 -49.49 44.61 73.37
C GLN A 758 -49.30 44.26 71.89
N GLY A 759 -50.39 44.23 71.11
CA GLY A 759 -50.33 44.01 69.67
C GLY A 759 -49.52 45.10 68.94
N LYS A 760 -49.74 46.38 69.28
CA LYS A 760 -48.97 47.49 68.70
C LYS A 760 -47.47 47.40 69.07
N ALA A 761 -47.15 47.25 70.36
CA ALA A 761 -45.77 47.16 70.84
C ALA A 761 -45.02 45.93 70.26
N TYR A 762 -45.74 44.83 70.03
CA TYR A 762 -45.19 43.64 69.38
C TYR A 762 -44.78 43.89 67.93
N TYR A 763 -45.63 44.54 67.13
CA TYR A 763 -45.30 44.84 65.72
C TYR A 763 -44.25 45.97 65.59
N GLU A 764 -44.25 46.96 66.48
CA GLU A 764 -43.18 47.97 66.57
C GLU A 764 -41.83 47.31 66.93
N GLY A 765 -41.82 46.42 67.92
CA GLY A 765 -40.63 45.65 68.28
C GLY A 765 -40.13 44.72 67.18
N ILE A 766 -41.02 44.16 66.34
CA ILE A 766 -40.63 43.38 65.16
C ILE A 766 -40.02 44.27 64.06
N MET A 767 -40.57 45.48 63.86
CA MET A 767 -40.06 46.43 62.89
C MET A 767 -38.63 46.84 63.24
N GLU A 768 -38.39 47.22 64.49
CA GLU A 768 -37.08 47.70 64.95
C GLU A 768 -36.04 46.60 65.13
N ASN A 769 -36.42 45.44 65.69
CA ASN A 769 -35.43 44.42 66.05
C ASN A 769 -35.21 43.35 64.98
N LYS A 770 -36.09 43.21 63.98
CA LYS A 770 -35.97 42.19 62.94
C LYS A 770 -36.00 42.78 61.53
N VAL A 771 -37.03 43.52 61.16
CA VAL A 771 -37.21 43.93 59.76
C VAL A 771 -36.15 44.94 59.31
N LEU A 772 -35.88 45.99 60.10
CA LEU A 772 -34.89 47.01 59.74
C LEU A 772 -33.43 46.51 59.79
N PRO A 773 -32.99 45.74 60.80
CA PRO A 773 -31.64 45.16 60.82
C PRO A 773 -31.41 44.16 59.70
N ASP A 774 -32.37 43.27 59.40
CA ASP A 774 -32.24 42.27 58.32
C ASP A 774 -32.06 42.95 56.95
N ILE A 775 -32.76 44.07 56.71
CA ILE A 775 -32.60 44.87 55.49
C ILE A 775 -31.23 45.52 55.44
N LYS A 776 -30.75 46.11 56.54
CA LYS A 776 -29.42 46.74 56.58
C LYS A 776 -28.30 45.73 56.35
N ILE A 777 -28.42 44.51 56.90
CA ILE A 777 -27.46 43.42 56.68
C ILE A 777 -27.46 43.02 55.20
N ALA A 778 -28.65 42.83 54.61
CA ALA A 778 -28.77 42.49 53.19
C ALA A 778 -28.29 43.62 52.24
N GLU A 779 -28.48 44.90 52.61
CA GLU A 779 -27.94 46.04 51.86
C GLU A 779 -26.41 46.11 51.93
N ALA A 780 -25.81 45.82 53.09
CA ALA A 780 -24.35 45.74 53.24
C ALA A 780 -23.76 44.56 52.44
N GLU A 781 -24.38 43.38 52.49
CA GLU A 781 -23.99 42.22 51.67
C GLU A 781 -24.06 42.52 50.17
N PHE A 782 -25.07 43.29 49.74
CA PHE A 782 -25.21 43.71 48.35
C PHE A 782 -24.10 44.68 47.91
N GLU A 783 -23.74 45.66 48.75
CA GLU A 783 -22.61 46.57 48.47
C GLU A 783 -21.27 45.83 48.39
N ASP A 784 -21.05 44.85 49.27
CA ASP A 784 -19.84 44.04 49.26
C ASP A 784 -19.75 43.15 48.01
N LEU A 785 -20.88 42.57 47.57
CA LEU A 785 -20.95 41.84 46.30
C LEU A 785 -20.71 42.73 45.07
N GLN A 786 -21.16 43.99 45.09
CA GLN A 786 -20.87 44.95 44.01
C GLN A 786 -19.37 45.30 43.93
N LYS A 787 -18.70 45.46 45.07
CA LYS A 787 -17.23 45.67 45.10
C LYS A 787 -16.50 44.43 44.58
N LEU A 788 -16.92 43.25 45.03
CA LEU A 788 -16.34 41.97 44.57
C LEU A 788 -16.52 41.76 43.06
N ARG A 789 -17.66 42.19 42.50
CA ARG A 789 -17.91 42.18 41.04
C ARG A 789 -16.91 43.05 40.30
N GLN A 790 -16.67 44.28 40.75
CA GLN A 790 -15.72 45.20 40.13
C GLN A 790 -14.29 44.64 40.17
N GLU A 791 -13.87 44.10 41.31
CA GLU A 791 -12.55 43.46 41.43
C GLU A 791 -12.41 42.23 40.52
N SER A 792 -13.45 41.40 40.43
CA SER A 792 -13.44 40.18 39.61
C SER A 792 -13.44 40.52 38.12
N PHE A 793 -14.20 41.54 37.71
CA PHE A 793 -14.21 42.07 36.35
C PHE A 793 -12.85 42.64 35.95
N MET A 794 -12.20 43.42 36.82
CA MET A 794 -10.86 43.94 36.57
C MET A 794 -9.85 42.79 36.37
N LYS A 795 -9.88 41.77 37.23
CA LYS A 795 -9.01 40.59 37.11
C LYS A 795 -9.29 39.78 35.83
N ALA A 796 -10.55 39.63 35.43
CA ALA A 796 -10.93 38.92 34.21
C ALA A 796 -10.52 39.67 32.94
N SER A 797 -10.71 40.99 32.91
CA SER A 797 -10.38 41.86 31.77
C SER A 797 -8.89 41.89 31.41
N ILE A 798 -8.00 41.63 32.39
CA ILE A 798 -6.56 41.48 32.16
C ILE A 798 -6.23 40.20 31.39
N ILE A 799 -7.04 39.15 31.54
CA ILE A 799 -6.80 37.82 30.97
C ILE A 799 -7.43 37.71 29.57
N CYS A 800 -8.68 38.16 29.39
CA CYS A 800 -9.28 38.32 28.07
C CYS A 800 -10.50 39.26 28.09
N SER A 801 -10.90 39.76 26.91
CA SER A 801 -12.11 40.59 26.77
C SER A 801 -13.40 39.77 26.86
N GLU A 802 -14.52 40.41 27.19
CA GLU A 802 -15.82 39.77 27.32
C GLU A 802 -16.30 39.16 25.98
N SER A 803 -16.06 39.89 24.88
CA SER A 803 -16.35 39.43 23.52
C SER A 803 -15.60 38.15 23.12
N ASP A 804 -14.38 37.94 23.64
CA ASP A 804 -13.60 36.74 23.32
C ASP A 804 -14.23 35.49 23.96
N VAL A 805 -14.85 35.61 25.13
CA VAL A 805 -15.53 34.49 25.81
C VAL A 805 -16.88 34.16 25.19
N GLU A 806 -17.61 35.17 24.70
CA GLU A 806 -18.84 34.96 23.94
C GLU A 806 -18.59 34.15 22.66
N THR A 807 -17.48 34.42 21.95
CA THR A 807 -17.09 33.63 20.76
C THR A 807 -16.67 32.19 21.10
N LEU A 808 -16.22 31.93 22.34
CA LEU A 808 -15.88 30.60 22.84
C LEU A 808 -17.10 29.80 23.35
N GLY A 809 -18.33 30.30 23.13
CA GLY A 809 -19.58 29.63 23.46
C GLY A 809 -20.14 29.95 24.86
N GLY A 810 -19.64 31.01 25.50
CA GLY A 810 -20.10 31.46 26.82
C GLY A 810 -19.76 30.53 27.98
N VAL A 811 -20.30 30.86 29.16
CA VAL A 811 -20.13 30.13 30.43
C VAL A 811 -21.49 29.62 30.90
N ALA A 812 -22.20 28.88 30.05
CA ALA A 812 -23.51 28.34 30.43
C ALA A 812 -23.33 27.04 31.25
N GLY A 813 -23.59 27.11 32.56
CA GLY A 813 -23.85 25.94 33.41
C GLY A 813 -22.66 25.25 34.08
N SER A 814 -21.45 25.82 34.05
CA SER A 814 -20.27 25.26 34.75
C SER A 814 -19.86 26.13 35.93
N SER A 815 -19.68 25.55 37.11
CA SER A 815 -19.23 26.32 38.30
C SER A 815 -17.72 26.62 38.22
N PRO A 816 -17.24 27.70 38.86
CA PRO A 816 -15.82 28.03 38.90
C PRO A 816 -14.95 26.90 39.49
N GLU A 817 -15.48 26.13 40.45
CA GLU A 817 -14.79 24.98 41.05
C GLU A 817 -14.66 23.80 40.07
N GLN A 818 -15.67 23.57 39.22
CA GLN A 818 -15.62 22.53 38.20
C GLN A 818 -14.63 22.85 37.09
N LEU A 819 -14.57 24.13 36.66
CA LEU A 819 -13.61 24.61 35.67
C LEU A 819 -12.17 24.59 36.20
N SER A 820 -11.94 25.00 37.45
CA SER A 820 -10.62 24.91 38.08
C SER A 820 -10.16 23.46 38.31
N ALA A 821 -11.06 22.55 38.72
CA ALA A 821 -10.73 21.14 38.87
C ALA A 821 -10.40 20.45 37.54
N THR A 822 -11.08 20.84 36.45
CA THR A 822 -10.78 20.32 35.10
C THR A 822 -9.46 20.89 34.56
N ILE A 823 -9.18 22.18 34.78
CA ILE A 823 -7.87 22.79 34.46
C ILE A 823 -6.74 22.09 35.21
N ASN A 824 -6.86 21.88 36.52
CA ASN A 824 -5.81 21.22 37.32
C ASN A 824 -5.55 19.78 36.86
N LYS A 825 -6.60 19.03 36.47
CA LYS A 825 -6.45 17.68 35.89
C LYS A 825 -5.74 17.72 34.54
N LEU A 826 -6.08 18.68 33.67
CA LEU A 826 -5.44 18.86 32.37
C LEU A 826 -4.00 19.35 32.50
N GLU A 827 -3.69 20.23 33.44
CA GLU A 827 -2.32 20.70 33.73
C GLU A 827 -1.42 19.57 34.26
N LEU A 828 -1.93 18.74 35.16
CA LEU A 828 -1.23 17.52 35.62
C LEU A 828 -0.95 16.56 34.46
N ARG A 829 -1.92 16.39 33.55
CA ARG A 829 -1.75 15.57 32.36
C ARG A 829 -0.74 16.18 31.39
N PHE A 830 -0.83 17.48 31.13
CA PHE A 830 0.09 18.24 30.30
C PHE A 830 1.52 18.15 30.82
N HIS A 831 1.76 18.36 32.12
CA HIS A 831 3.11 18.24 32.68
C HIS A 831 3.67 16.81 32.60
N LYS A 832 2.85 15.79 32.85
CA LYS A 832 3.25 14.38 32.75
C LYS A 832 3.55 13.95 31.30
N GLU A 833 2.82 14.50 30.33
CA GLU A 833 3.02 14.22 28.90
C GLU A 833 4.18 15.06 28.32
N SER A 834 4.31 16.32 28.69
CA SER A 834 5.39 17.23 28.28
C SER A 834 6.76 16.78 28.80
N SER A 835 6.85 16.27 30.05
CA SER A 835 8.12 15.76 30.60
C SER A 835 8.66 14.52 29.88
N ARG A 836 7.84 13.85 29.05
CA ARG A 836 8.25 12.67 28.26
C ARG A 836 8.92 13.05 26.95
N TYR A 837 8.76 14.29 26.49
CA TYR A 837 9.23 14.72 25.18
C TYR A 837 10.02 16.02 25.29
N THR A 838 11.34 15.93 25.16
CA THR A 838 12.27 17.07 25.23
C THR A 838 12.50 17.76 23.89
N GLU A 839 12.06 17.16 22.79
CA GLU A 839 12.33 17.62 21.42
C GLU A 839 11.24 18.58 20.94
N SER A 840 11.61 19.64 20.19
CA SER A 840 10.65 20.57 19.58
C SER A 840 9.86 19.89 18.44
N ILE A 841 8.55 20.18 18.37
CA ILE A 841 7.63 19.65 17.33
C ILE A 841 8.09 20.01 15.91
N ASP A 842 8.64 21.22 15.73
CA ASP A 842 9.14 21.69 14.43
C ASP A 842 10.40 20.94 14.02
N GLY A 843 11.25 20.59 14.99
CA GLY A 843 12.42 19.73 14.78
C GLY A 843 12.02 18.32 14.31
N LEU A 844 10.99 17.74 14.93
CA LEU A 844 10.44 16.44 14.56
C LEU A 844 9.79 16.48 13.16
N ARG A 845 9.01 17.53 12.85
CA ARG A 845 8.41 17.74 11.52
C ARG A 845 9.48 17.87 10.43
N ALA A 846 10.52 18.65 10.66
CA ALA A 846 11.65 18.79 9.73
C ALA A 846 12.39 17.46 9.51
N LEU A 847 12.63 16.70 10.58
CA LEU A 847 13.27 15.38 10.49
C LEU A 847 12.39 14.37 9.73
N HIS A 848 11.08 14.38 9.98
CA HIS A 848 10.11 13.52 9.28
C HIS A 848 10.06 13.83 7.78
N ILE A 849 10.00 15.11 7.39
CA ILE A 849 10.04 15.52 5.98
C ILE A 849 11.34 15.04 5.32
N LYS A 850 12.49 15.29 5.96
CA LYS A 850 13.81 14.89 5.44
C LYS A 850 13.95 13.37 5.30
N LYS A 851 13.42 12.58 6.23
CA LYS A 851 13.40 11.11 6.11
C LYS A 851 12.42 10.65 5.03
N LYS A 852 11.25 11.28 4.90
CA LYS A 852 10.24 10.96 3.87
C LYS A 852 10.81 11.12 2.47
N GLU A 853 11.51 12.23 2.21
CA GLU A 853 12.17 12.46 0.91
C GLU A 853 13.23 11.40 0.62
N LYS A 854 14.11 11.10 1.58
CA LYS A 854 15.13 10.04 1.42
C LYS A 854 14.53 8.66 1.14
N ILE A 855 13.41 8.31 1.78
CA ILE A 855 12.73 7.04 1.54
C ILE A 855 12.10 7.02 0.15
N LYS A 856 11.47 8.12 -0.26
CA LYS A 856 10.88 8.27 -1.59
C LYS A 856 11.94 8.11 -2.69
N ASP A 857 13.10 8.75 -2.54
CA ASP A 857 14.21 8.63 -3.49
C ASP A 857 14.70 7.17 -3.60
N LYS A 858 14.85 6.49 -2.46
CA LYS A 858 15.22 5.06 -2.42
C LYS A 858 14.16 4.16 -3.05
N GLN A 859 12.87 4.43 -2.83
CA GLN A 859 11.76 3.68 -3.42
C GLN A 859 11.70 3.84 -4.94
N GLN A 860 11.84 5.08 -5.44
CA GLN A 860 11.87 5.34 -6.89
C GLN A 860 13.07 4.65 -7.56
N LEU A 861 14.23 4.67 -6.89
CA LEU A 861 15.42 3.97 -7.37
C LEU A 861 15.21 2.45 -7.41
N TYR A 862 14.60 1.88 -6.35
CA TYR A 862 14.25 0.46 -6.28
C TYR A 862 13.27 0.05 -7.39
N GLU A 863 12.17 0.79 -7.56
CA GLU A 863 11.18 0.53 -8.63
C GLU A 863 11.83 0.59 -10.02
N GLY A 864 12.65 1.63 -10.27
CA GLY A 864 13.36 1.78 -11.54
C GLY A 864 14.34 0.63 -11.82
N PHE A 865 15.03 0.10 -10.82
CA PHE A 865 15.88 -1.09 -10.99
C PHE A 865 15.07 -2.37 -11.16
N ARG A 866 13.97 -2.54 -10.40
CA ARG A 866 13.09 -3.70 -10.50
C ARG A 866 12.45 -3.83 -11.89
N ASP A 867 12.00 -2.72 -12.46
CA ASP A 867 11.42 -2.69 -13.80
C ASP A 867 12.43 -3.04 -14.90
N LYS A 868 13.66 -2.52 -14.77
CA LYS A 868 14.76 -2.88 -15.69
C LYS A 868 15.11 -4.36 -15.58
N LEU A 869 15.22 -4.89 -14.36
CA LEU A 869 15.53 -6.29 -14.12
C LEU A 869 14.45 -7.21 -14.70
N ASN A 870 13.17 -6.90 -14.43
CA ASN A 870 12.04 -7.62 -15.02
C ASN A 870 12.05 -7.59 -16.55
N SER A 871 12.41 -6.45 -17.15
CA SER A 871 12.53 -6.31 -18.60
C SER A 871 13.67 -7.17 -19.16
N CYS A 872 14.83 -7.19 -18.49
CA CYS A 872 15.96 -8.04 -18.86
C CYS A 872 15.62 -9.53 -18.71
N GLN A 873 14.92 -9.93 -17.66
CA GLN A 873 14.48 -11.31 -17.44
C GLN A 873 13.54 -11.77 -18.55
N LYS A 874 12.52 -10.96 -18.89
CA LYS A 874 11.63 -11.23 -20.02
C LYS A 874 12.40 -11.36 -21.34
N ALA A 875 13.39 -10.49 -21.57
CA ALA A 875 14.23 -10.56 -22.76
C ALA A 875 15.08 -11.85 -22.80
N LEU A 876 15.64 -12.27 -21.65
CA LEU A 876 16.37 -13.53 -21.52
C LEU A 876 15.46 -14.72 -21.83
N ASP A 877 14.25 -14.77 -21.25
CA ASP A 877 13.29 -15.87 -21.48
C ASP A 877 12.88 -15.96 -22.96
N MET A 878 12.67 -14.82 -23.62
CA MET A 878 12.38 -14.78 -25.06
C MET A 878 13.57 -15.29 -25.88
N ARG A 879 14.79 -14.90 -25.55
CA ARG A 879 16.01 -15.40 -26.22
C ARG A 879 16.21 -16.88 -25.99
N TRP A 880 15.91 -17.40 -24.79
CA TRP A 880 15.98 -18.83 -24.47
C TRP A 880 14.98 -19.64 -25.30
N LYS A 881 13.74 -19.17 -25.42
CA LYS A 881 12.72 -19.78 -26.31
C LYS A 881 13.17 -19.75 -27.77
N LYS A 882 13.75 -18.64 -28.23
CA LYS A 882 14.28 -18.53 -29.59
C LYS A 882 15.46 -19.48 -29.82
N PHE A 883 16.38 -19.59 -28.86
CA PHE A 883 17.50 -20.53 -28.88
C PHE A 883 17.00 -21.98 -29.00
N GLN A 884 16.04 -22.39 -28.18
CA GLN A 884 15.46 -23.74 -28.24
C GLN A 884 14.81 -24.03 -29.60
N ARG A 885 14.06 -23.07 -30.16
CA ARG A 885 13.47 -23.20 -31.49
C ARG A 885 14.54 -23.30 -32.58
N ASN A 886 15.54 -22.42 -32.53
CA ASN A 886 16.64 -22.40 -33.50
C ASN A 886 17.47 -23.68 -33.42
N ALA A 887 17.76 -24.19 -32.23
CA ALA A 887 18.45 -25.46 -32.04
C ALA A 887 17.65 -26.63 -32.67
N ALA A 888 16.33 -26.69 -32.43
CA ALA A 888 15.48 -27.72 -33.04
C ALA A 888 15.42 -27.62 -34.58
N LEU A 889 15.37 -26.40 -35.13
CA LEU A 889 15.43 -26.16 -36.58
C LEU A 889 16.80 -26.54 -37.15
N LEU A 890 17.87 -26.17 -36.46
CA LEU A 890 19.25 -26.50 -36.84
C LEU A 890 19.44 -28.01 -36.92
N LYS A 891 18.97 -28.78 -35.93
CA LYS A 891 18.97 -30.25 -35.98
C LYS A 891 18.29 -30.78 -37.25
N ARG A 892 17.10 -30.27 -37.59
CA ARG A 892 16.36 -30.71 -38.78
C ARG A 892 17.09 -30.39 -40.08
N GLN A 893 17.58 -29.16 -40.20
CA GLN A 893 18.28 -28.70 -41.39
C GLN A 893 19.63 -29.41 -41.57
N LEU A 894 20.36 -29.65 -40.48
CA LEU A 894 21.60 -30.41 -40.48
C LEU A 894 21.37 -31.86 -40.91
N THR A 895 20.34 -32.54 -40.38
CA THR A 895 19.96 -33.89 -40.83
C THR A 895 19.52 -33.91 -42.30
N TRP A 896 18.82 -32.88 -42.76
CA TRP A 896 18.38 -32.78 -44.15
C TRP A 896 19.54 -32.59 -45.13
N LEU A 897 20.40 -31.59 -44.90
CA LEU A 897 21.59 -31.34 -45.73
C LEU A 897 22.56 -32.52 -45.72
N PHE A 898 22.71 -33.19 -44.57
CA PHE A 898 23.53 -34.38 -44.46
C PHE A 898 23.02 -35.51 -45.36
N ASN A 899 21.70 -35.77 -45.36
CA ASN A 899 21.09 -36.78 -46.21
C ASN A 899 21.08 -36.40 -47.69
N GLU A 900 20.97 -35.11 -48.02
CA GLU A 900 21.08 -34.62 -49.40
C GLU A 900 22.45 -35.00 -50.00
N HIS A 901 23.53 -34.77 -49.27
CA HIS A 901 24.88 -35.13 -49.72
C HIS A 901 25.14 -36.65 -49.70
N LEU A 902 24.67 -37.37 -48.67
CA LEU A 902 24.81 -38.82 -48.58
C LEU A 902 24.02 -39.57 -49.66
N GLY A 903 22.85 -39.04 -50.06
CA GLY A 903 21.99 -39.62 -51.08
C GLY A 903 22.67 -39.77 -52.46
N LYS A 904 23.70 -38.96 -52.75
CA LYS A 904 24.52 -39.09 -53.97
C LYS A 904 25.24 -40.44 -54.08
N LYS A 905 25.42 -41.16 -52.96
CA LYS A 905 26.01 -42.51 -52.89
C LYS A 905 25.00 -43.57 -52.42
N GLY A 906 23.72 -43.21 -52.30
CA GLY A 906 22.66 -44.11 -51.82
C GLY A 906 22.76 -44.45 -50.32
N ILE A 907 23.46 -43.64 -49.53
CA ILE A 907 23.61 -43.79 -48.09
C ILE A 907 22.58 -42.89 -47.39
N SER A 908 22.02 -43.33 -46.26
CA SER A 908 21.18 -42.49 -45.39
C SER A 908 21.77 -42.37 -44.00
N GLY A 909 21.61 -41.21 -43.37
CA GLY A 909 22.12 -40.95 -42.03
C GLY A 909 21.13 -40.22 -41.14
N PHE A 910 21.20 -40.49 -39.84
CA PHE A 910 20.42 -39.80 -38.83
C PHE A 910 21.34 -39.09 -37.84
N ILE A 911 21.02 -37.84 -37.51
CA ILE A 911 21.81 -37.05 -36.56
C ILE A 911 20.99 -36.84 -35.30
N ASN A 912 21.50 -37.36 -34.19
CA ASN A 912 20.92 -37.14 -32.88
C ASN A 912 21.71 -36.08 -32.12
N VAL A 913 20.99 -35.10 -31.57
CA VAL A 913 21.57 -33.99 -30.81
C VAL A 913 20.89 -33.99 -29.45
N ASP A 914 21.67 -34.27 -28.40
CA ASP A 914 21.28 -34.13 -27.01
C ASP A 914 21.80 -32.79 -26.49
N TYR A 915 20.87 -31.88 -26.24
CA TYR A 915 21.16 -30.54 -25.74
C TYR A 915 21.45 -30.49 -24.24
N LYS A 916 21.00 -31.49 -23.46
CA LYS A 916 21.23 -31.55 -22.01
C LYS A 916 22.64 -32.04 -21.72
N GLU A 917 23.02 -33.15 -22.34
CA GLU A 917 24.34 -33.76 -22.19
C GLU A 917 25.40 -33.13 -23.12
N ARG A 918 24.97 -32.24 -24.03
CA ARG A 918 25.81 -31.54 -25.02
C ARG A 918 26.51 -32.54 -25.95
N LEU A 919 25.75 -33.52 -26.46
CA LEU A 919 26.27 -34.61 -27.29
C LEU A 919 25.64 -34.56 -28.69
N LEU A 920 26.45 -34.76 -29.72
CA LEU A 920 26.00 -34.98 -31.09
C LEU A 920 26.51 -36.34 -31.57
N SER A 921 25.58 -37.26 -31.88
CA SER A 921 25.88 -38.57 -32.48
C SER A 921 25.35 -38.63 -33.92
N VAL A 922 26.07 -39.37 -34.76
CA VAL A 922 25.74 -39.57 -36.17
C VAL A 922 25.60 -41.07 -36.39
N GLU A 923 24.45 -41.48 -36.91
CA GLU A 923 24.10 -42.87 -37.24
C GLU A 923 24.00 -43.01 -38.74
N LEU A 924 24.51 -44.12 -39.29
CA LEU A 924 24.53 -44.36 -40.73
C LEU A 924 23.85 -45.68 -41.07
N THR A 925 23.18 -45.72 -42.22
CA THR A 925 22.53 -46.92 -42.78
C THR A 925 23.01 -47.11 -44.20
N MET A 926 23.58 -48.29 -44.47
CA MET A 926 24.18 -48.62 -45.77
C MET A 926 23.22 -49.43 -46.65
N PRO A 927 23.30 -49.27 -47.99
CA PRO A 927 22.43 -49.98 -48.92
C PRO A 927 22.81 -51.46 -49.18
N GLN A 928 24.01 -51.90 -48.78
CA GLN A 928 24.53 -53.25 -49.08
C GLN A 928 24.33 -54.30 -47.97
N ASP A 929 23.89 -53.90 -46.78
CA ASP A 929 23.58 -54.83 -45.70
C ASP A 929 22.11 -55.28 -45.78
N ALA A 930 21.89 -56.58 -46.02
CA ALA A 930 20.55 -57.18 -46.07
C ALA A 930 19.85 -57.20 -44.69
N SER A 931 20.59 -56.99 -43.59
CA SER A 931 20.05 -56.55 -42.31
C SER A 931 20.14 -55.02 -42.26
N ARG A 932 19.03 -54.33 -41.98
CA ARG A 932 19.00 -52.88 -41.76
C ARG A 932 19.68 -52.50 -40.43
N ASP A 933 20.92 -52.92 -40.21
CA ASP A 933 21.65 -52.59 -38.99
C ASP A 933 22.14 -51.15 -39.06
N THR A 934 21.62 -50.32 -38.15
CA THR A 934 22.08 -48.95 -37.96
C THR A 934 23.47 -48.97 -37.35
N ILE A 935 24.46 -48.51 -38.11
CA ILE A 935 25.85 -48.41 -37.64
C ILE A 935 25.97 -47.15 -36.79
N THR A 936 26.04 -47.32 -35.48
CA THR A 936 26.25 -46.25 -34.49
C THR A 936 27.73 -45.93 -34.27
N ASP A 937 28.63 -46.91 -34.49
CA ASP A 937 30.08 -46.74 -34.40
C ASP A 937 30.73 -46.74 -35.80
N THR A 938 31.18 -45.56 -36.23
CA THR A 938 31.84 -45.33 -37.54
C THR A 938 33.13 -46.14 -37.73
N ARG A 939 33.64 -46.81 -36.68
CA ARG A 939 34.79 -47.72 -36.73
C ARG A 939 34.53 -49.04 -37.47
N GLY A 940 33.29 -49.35 -37.84
CA GLY A 940 32.94 -50.53 -38.68
C GLY A 940 32.99 -50.31 -40.19
N LEU A 941 33.10 -49.06 -40.67
CA LEU A 941 32.93 -48.71 -42.09
C LEU A 941 34.20 -48.92 -42.95
N SER A 942 34.11 -48.96 -44.29
CA SER A 942 35.32 -48.90 -45.13
C SER A 942 36.00 -47.53 -45.07
N GLY A 943 37.32 -47.45 -45.29
CA GLY A 943 38.07 -46.16 -45.24
C GLY A 943 37.53 -45.08 -46.18
N GLY A 944 37.02 -45.49 -47.35
CA GLY A 944 36.40 -44.59 -48.33
C GLY A 944 35.01 -44.10 -47.90
N GLU A 945 34.17 -44.95 -47.33
CA GLU A 945 32.84 -44.57 -46.82
C GLU A 945 32.91 -43.70 -45.57
N ARG A 946 33.90 -43.95 -44.71
CA ARG A 946 34.22 -43.09 -43.57
C ARG A 946 34.55 -41.68 -44.04
N SER A 947 35.45 -41.56 -45.00
CA SER A 947 35.92 -40.27 -45.53
C SER A 947 34.81 -39.52 -46.27
N PHE A 948 33.96 -40.25 -47.00
CA PHE A 948 32.80 -39.67 -47.69
C PHE A 948 31.72 -39.17 -46.72
N SER A 949 31.37 -39.97 -45.71
CA SER A 949 30.38 -39.59 -44.69
C SER A 949 30.89 -38.42 -43.85
N THR A 950 32.20 -38.40 -43.57
CA THR A 950 32.90 -37.29 -42.93
C THR A 950 32.73 -36.00 -43.72
N LEU A 951 32.99 -36.06 -45.03
CA LEU A 951 32.85 -34.91 -45.90
C LEU A 951 31.41 -34.39 -45.93
N CYS A 952 30.43 -35.28 -46.07
CA CYS A 952 29.01 -34.92 -46.11
C CYS A 952 28.55 -34.25 -44.80
N PHE A 953 28.99 -34.77 -43.65
CA PHE A 953 28.67 -34.19 -42.34
C PHE A 953 29.31 -32.81 -42.19
N THR A 954 30.57 -32.69 -42.60
CA THR A 954 31.27 -31.41 -42.53
C THR A 954 30.61 -30.40 -43.47
N LEU A 955 30.24 -30.76 -44.71
CA LEU A 955 29.49 -29.91 -45.63
C LEU A 955 28.15 -29.43 -45.06
N ALA A 956 27.40 -30.32 -44.41
CA ALA A 956 26.15 -29.97 -43.73
C ALA A 956 26.38 -28.94 -42.60
N LEU A 957 27.48 -29.07 -41.85
CA LEU A 957 27.90 -28.09 -40.84
C LEU A 957 28.38 -26.77 -41.46
N HIS A 958 29.11 -26.82 -42.59
CA HIS A 958 29.60 -25.63 -43.29
C HIS A 958 28.47 -24.72 -43.78
N GLY A 959 27.32 -25.28 -44.13
CA GLY A 959 26.14 -24.50 -44.49
C GLY A 959 25.52 -23.73 -43.32
N MET A 960 26.01 -23.97 -42.09
CA MET A 960 25.50 -23.38 -40.85
C MET A 960 26.51 -22.49 -40.13
N THR A 961 27.80 -22.60 -40.47
CA THR A 961 28.84 -21.70 -39.98
C THR A 961 29.07 -20.63 -41.03
N GLU A 962 29.00 -19.35 -40.66
CA GLU A 962 29.43 -18.25 -41.53
C GLU A 962 30.92 -18.02 -41.32
N ALA A 963 31.70 -18.06 -42.39
CA ALA A 963 33.14 -17.78 -42.36
C ALA A 963 33.56 -17.21 -43.72
N PRO A 964 34.47 -16.21 -43.76
CA PRO A 964 34.83 -15.53 -44.99
C PRO A 964 35.70 -16.41 -45.90
N PHE A 965 36.46 -17.34 -45.31
CA PHE A 965 37.18 -18.38 -46.03
C PHE A 965 37.09 -19.72 -45.28
N ARG A 966 37.28 -20.81 -46.01
CA ARG A 966 37.39 -22.19 -45.48
C ARG A 966 38.56 -22.88 -46.12
N ALA A 967 39.21 -23.78 -45.37
CA ALA A 967 40.37 -24.48 -45.87
C ALA A 967 40.41 -25.94 -45.41
N MET A 968 40.72 -26.85 -46.34
CA MET A 968 40.73 -28.30 -46.13
C MET A 968 42.05 -28.91 -46.61
N ASP A 969 42.69 -29.70 -45.75
CA ASP A 969 43.89 -30.49 -46.07
C ASP A 969 43.54 -31.95 -46.29
N GLU A 970 44.08 -32.54 -47.36
CA GLU A 970 44.13 -33.99 -47.58
C GLU A 970 42.77 -34.71 -47.44
N PHE A 971 41.68 -34.02 -47.79
CA PHE A 971 40.31 -34.53 -47.65
C PHE A 971 40.03 -35.78 -48.49
N ASP A 972 40.85 -36.07 -49.51
CA ASP A 972 40.66 -37.13 -50.49
C ASP A 972 41.62 -38.33 -50.33
N VAL A 973 42.53 -38.31 -49.34
CA VAL A 973 43.65 -39.26 -49.24
C VAL A 973 43.22 -40.70 -48.95
N PHE A 974 42.10 -40.88 -48.26
CA PHE A 974 41.56 -42.20 -47.91
C PHE A 974 40.37 -42.63 -48.79
N MET A 975 40.15 -41.92 -49.90
CA MET A 975 39.06 -42.17 -50.84
C MET A 975 39.54 -42.95 -52.06
N ASP A 976 38.74 -43.91 -52.49
CA ASP A 976 38.89 -44.57 -53.80
C ASP A 976 38.56 -43.59 -54.94
N ALA A 977 38.96 -43.94 -56.17
CA ALA A 977 38.82 -43.04 -57.32
C ALA A 977 37.38 -42.60 -57.61
N VAL A 978 36.39 -43.47 -57.37
CA VAL A 978 34.97 -43.16 -57.60
C VAL A 978 34.44 -42.22 -56.52
N SER A 979 34.65 -42.53 -55.24
CA SER A 979 34.23 -41.64 -54.15
C SER A 979 34.93 -40.28 -54.22
N ARG A 980 36.22 -40.26 -54.60
CA ARG A 980 36.99 -39.02 -54.77
C ARG A 980 36.36 -38.09 -55.81
N LYS A 981 35.95 -38.64 -56.97
CA LYS A 981 35.29 -37.86 -58.02
C LYS A 981 33.97 -37.24 -57.53
N ILE A 982 33.11 -38.06 -56.92
CA ILE A 982 31.81 -37.60 -56.39
C ILE A 982 31.99 -36.54 -55.31
N SER A 983 32.98 -36.70 -54.43
CA SER A 983 33.32 -35.74 -53.39
C SER A 983 33.86 -34.42 -53.93
N LEU A 984 34.75 -34.47 -54.92
CA LEU A 984 35.30 -33.27 -55.57
C LEU A 984 34.19 -32.46 -56.25
N ASP A 985 33.33 -33.13 -57.05
CA ASP A 985 32.22 -32.47 -57.73
C ASP A 985 31.26 -31.84 -56.71
N THR A 986 30.90 -32.58 -55.65
CA THR A 986 30.02 -32.08 -54.59
C THR A 986 30.61 -30.88 -53.83
N LEU A 987 31.93 -30.87 -53.58
CA LEU A 987 32.61 -29.77 -52.90
C LEU A 987 32.68 -28.51 -53.78
N VAL A 988 33.00 -28.67 -55.07
CA VAL A 988 33.07 -27.55 -56.00
C VAL A 988 31.69 -26.94 -56.20
N ASP A 989 30.65 -27.78 -56.40
CA ASP A 989 29.26 -27.32 -56.52
C ASP A 989 28.83 -26.55 -55.27
N PHE A 990 29.12 -27.09 -54.08
CA PHE A 990 28.80 -26.45 -52.81
C PHE A 990 29.53 -25.11 -52.65
N ALA A 991 30.83 -25.08 -52.91
CA ALA A 991 31.66 -23.89 -52.79
C ALA A 991 31.22 -22.76 -53.75
N VAL A 992 30.88 -23.11 -54.99
CA VAL A 992 30.41 -22.15 -56.00
C VAL A 992 29.02 -21.62 -55.65
N THR A 993 28.13 -22.48 -55.12
CA THR A 993 26.76 -22.10 -54.73
C THR A 993 26.75 -21.20 -53.51
N GLN A 994 27.59 -21.48 -52.51
CA GLN A 994 27.70 -20.71 -51.27
C GLN A 994 28.42 -19.35 -51.48
N GLY A 995 29.24 -19.23 -52.52
CA GLY A 995 29.95 -17.98 -52.86
C GLY A 995 31.10 -17.60 -51.91
N SER A 996 31.46 -18.44 -50.94
CA SER A 996 32.57 -18.21 -50.01
C SER A 996 33.94 -18.60 -50.62
N GLN A 997 35.04 -18.15 -50.01
CA GLN A 997 36.39 -18.54 -50.45
C GLN A 997 36.76 -19.93 -49.90
N TRP A 998 37.21 -20.84 -50.77
CA TRP A 998 37.64 -22.19 -50.40
C TRP A 998 39.09 -22.42 -50.79
N ILE A 999 39.85 -23.07 -49.90
CA ILE A 999 41.25 -23.45 -50.10
C ILE A 999 41.36 -24.96 -49.90
N PHE A 1000 41.47 -25.69 -51.00
CA PHE A 1000 41.62 -27.14 -51.01
C PHE A 1000 43.08 -27.50 -51.22
N ILE A 1001 43.66 -28.26 -50.29
CA ILE A 1001 45.02 -28.77 -50.39
C ILE A 1001 44.93 -30.28 -50.56
N THR A 1002 45.47 -30.81 -51.67
CA THR A 1002 45.47 -32.26 -51.96
C THR A 1002 46.77 -32.70 -52.62
N PRO A 1003 47.26 -33.92 -52.32
CA PRO A 1003 48.39 -34.52 -53.03
C PRO A 1003 48.00 -35.18 -54.36
N HIS A 1004 46.71 -35.36 -54.64
CA HIS A 1004 46.22 -36.05 -55.83
C HIS A 1004 46.07 -35.11 -57.04
N ASP A 1005 46.07 -35.70 -58.24
CA ASP A 1005 45.81 -34.95 -59.47
C ASP A 1005 44.34 -34.51 -59.55
N ILE A 1006 44.13 -33.25 -59.96
CA ILE A 1006 42.83 -32.58 -60.07
C ILE A 1006 42.52 -32.22 -61.54
N SER A 1007 43.10 -32.98 -62.47
CA SER A 1007 42.79 -32.93 -63.90
C SER A 1007 41.30 -33.16 -64.22
N MET A 1008 40.57 -33.84 -63.33
CA MET A 1008 39.14 -34.13 -63.45
C MET A 1008 38.21 -32.93 -63.20
N VAL A 1009 38.67 -31.86 -62.53
CA VAL A 1009 37.84 -30.67 -62.26
C VAL A 1009 37.86 -29.74 -63.47
N GLN A 1010 36.69 -29.40 -64.00
CA GLN A 1010 36.57 -28.49 -65.15
C GLN A 1010 37.15 -27.10 -64.81
N PRO A 1011 37.96 -26.50 -65.69
CA PRO A 1011 38.41 -25.12 -65.49
C PRO A 1011 37.21 -24.17 -65.63
N GLY A 1012 37.08 -23.22 -64.70
CA GLY A 1012 36.04 -22.19 -64.74
C GLY A 1012 36.52 -20.90 -64.07
N ASP A 1013 35.88 -19.77 -64.38
CA ASP A 1013 36.32 -18.41 -63.96
C ASP A 1013 36.39 -18.23 -62.43
N ARG A 1014 35.73 -19.09 -61.67
CA ARG A 1014 35.71 -19.09 -60.19
C ARG A 1014 36.67 -20.10 -59.55
N ILE A 1015 37.50 -20.80 -60.33
CA ILE A 1015 38.40 -21.85 -59.84
C ILE A 1015 39.86 -21.51 -60.19
N LYS A 1016 40.69 -21.28 -59.16
CA LYS A 1016 42.14 -21.07 -59.31
C LYS A 1016 42.89 -22.33 -58.92
N LYS A 1017 43.67 -22.91 -59.85
CA LYS A 1017 44.53 -24.08 -59.59
C LYS A 1017 45.99 -23.63 -59.50
N GLN A 1018 46.71 -24.07 -58.47
CA GLN A 1018 48.13 -23.75 -58.24
C GLN A 1018 48.87 -25.03 -57.84
N GLN A 1019 49.99 -25.33 -58.49
CA GLN A 1019 50.81 -26.49 -58.20
C GLN A 1019 52.10 -26.07 -57.51
N MET A 1020 52.36 -26.60 -56.32
CA MET A 1020 53.59 -26.41 -55.57
C MET A 1020 54.72 -27.24 -56.20
N ALA A 1021 55.92 -26.65 -56.23
CA ALA A 1021 57.11 -27.33 -56.70
C ALA A 1021 57.38 -28.60 -55.87
N ALA A 1022 57.95 -29.63 -56.53
CA ALA A 1022 58.40 -30.83 -55.85
C ALA A 1022 59.41 -30.49 -54.73
N PRO A 1023 59.45 -31.25 -53.62
CA PRO A 1023 60.40 -31.01 -52.55
C PRO A 1023 61.82 -31.02 -53.12
N ARG A 1024 62.57 -29.92 -52.94
CA ARG A 1024 64.01 -29.92 -53.21
C ARG A 1024 64.65 -30.77 -52.12
N GLY A 1025 65.27 -31.89 -52.54
CA GLY A 1025 66.04 -32.76 -51.65
C GLY A 1025 67.18 -32.05 -50.95
#